data_AF-A0A518HYE5-F1
#
_entry.id   AF-A0A518HYE5-F1
#
_cell.length_a   1.000
_cell.length_b   1.000
_cell.length_c   1.000
_cell.angle_alpha   90.00
_cell.angle_beta   90.00
_cell.angle_gamma   90.00
#
_symmetry.space_group_name_H-M   'P 1'
#
loop_
_entity.id
_entity.type
_entity.pdbx_description
1 polymer ?
#
loop_
_entity_poly.entity_id
_entity_poly.type
_entity_poly.pdbx_seq_one_letter_code
_entity_poly.pdbx_strand_id
1 'polypeptide(L)'
;MGAMSNEAGQTRDGESGFRRLRDAIGDNLFLIIASCVSVFMLFFVPQVTNLIRPTPSWNLWTFWFLLLLAGLAYIYATTLVRFIWPDAQFFKLFKPADFVNGWLLWIARKLSRLARGSFGYAVPFVLLLIGLGLLFSVGIDLNTPYVLFGGFVKTVGLWLVFVSIWLIVGKFLGADRMLVGKTLSRRMQRASSLTAEPDIQPRSAWQACGEVLSWLAVMGTILETLWVTASYEVPGASYRLYSIAALIHVAILWIVIAWLVDFLQKTTPLPARFLTVALIVVMLIYGSFGTISDHEDGSQQVSAEKSPPPADFLAVLDERIRTTPEGPVVMVAASGGGSRAALFTSLVLQMLATEPMADFPEARRVELTDSVDQGTWGDHIVLISCVSGGSLASARYVWNNGFPADDTLPDLRYSVRDDLLDLTRRKLAQWADSAASQAAEAKSKTNETSEILLARVLEEEQKRLQEVANQVDRLRETADWESLENDQDTATVTQAFSSRMADDMSMDFMAPILRGFITPLATRGQGLYHFWRHRFGWGAVHQRGSHQVATDVASSDPPNTASDPRRPLPSVLFNTSDADGGRRVIVGFPRLTRGSLVGSPHADTSGAGRDAEYAPLPLCDFAADPVPNLSLTRAVRLSSNFPFGFSVPMLSESSVPALKIHKKAPPIRGQSQRKTLRLLDGGVVDNTGIDSLHAVIQSLEKKAAADPRGRESVVLDRLRRRGVVFIEIDSGAKPSGSRGGPLASATRPLSALNNAVYTNALRTSDQQQMDIERSLSDSLESRMVATIERDPQTLRADPIRFDFTKEELVAATTAVFQPRQFGEQPLSVVRFRFTCNHLRDTRSDVMTALALGPDDKSTVIAMYLSEVFRWRKELDAILDEYRDSIGIKGLNGFSNDDIAGLTGRLLRRAKRELQQADLKVRLLQDSWNQIDDIDEQTKIARLSETLVRPVTLLLAVREIARSSSMAVDGKDEQFAKLTEIIDGILDDEESGIGNLVATQRALPDRIDIVKMNAAQYIPEESAMVYAKLNEAIQQADSTESPKLWQQQMQLDQQRDQMLQFEQLKQDRSRARAEFFNAIKN
;
A
#
# COMPACT_ATOMS: atom_id res chain seq x y z
N MET A 1 58.78 68.58 26.63
CA MET A 1 58.84 67.42 27.57
C MET A 1 57.45 67.11 28.12
N GLY A 2 56.51 66.82 27.22
CA GLY A 2 55.12 66.48 27.53
C GLY A 2 54.48 65.97 26.24
N ALA A 3 53.61 64.97 26.37
CA ALA A 3 53.00 64.15 25.31
C ALA A 3 53.82 62.92 24.88
N MET A 4 53.66 61.81 25.61
CA MET A 4 53.71 60.43 25.12
C MET A 4 53.46 59.45 26.29
N SER A 5 52.20 59.21 26.69
CA SER A 5 51.85 58.11 27.63
C SER A 5 50.36 57.70 27.70
N ASN A 6 49.53 57.96 26.68
CA ASN A 6 48.07 57.70 26.78
C ASN A 6 47.48 56.74 25.72
N GLU A 7 48.29 55.93 25.02
CA GLU A 7 47.77 54.98 24.01
C GLU A 7 47.69 53.51 24.46
N ALA A 8 48.07 53.17 25.70
CA ALA A 8 48.04 51.77 26.18
C ALA A 8 46.69 51.32 26.80
N GLY A 9 45.64 52.16 26.75
CA GLY A 9 44.36 51.90 27.43
C GLY A 9 43.27 51.23 26.59
N GLN A 10 43.41 51.16 25.26
CA GLN A 10 42.31 50.75 24.37
C GLN A 10 42.23 49.24 24.05
N THR A 11 43.20 48.41 24.48
CA THR A 11 43.19 46.97 24.20
C THR A 11 42.50 46.12 25.28
N ARG A 12 42.14 46.69 26.45
CA ARG A 12 41.44 45.95 27.52
C ARG A 12 39.93 45.86 27.37
N ASP A 13 39.31 46.72 26.55
CA ASP A 13 37.86 46.66 26.33
C ASP A 13 37.45 45.44 25.48
N GLY A 14 38.33 44.96 24.58
CA GLY A 14 38.10 43.78 23.75
C GLY A 14 37.99 42.47 24.54
N GLU A 15 38.85 42.25 25.55
CA GLU A 15 38.76 41.06 26.42
C GLU A 15 37.49 41.07 27.28
N SER A 16 37.01 42.25 27.66
CA SER A 16 35.78 42.39 28.44
C SER A 16 34.53 41.99 27.64
N GLY A 17 34.51 42.31 26.34
CA GLY A 17 33.43 41.93 25.43
C GLY A 17 33.35 40.41 25.20
N PHE A 18 34.49 39.76 24.94
CA PHE A 18 34.52 38.32 24.69
C PHE A 18 34.14 37.51 25.93
N ARG A 19 34.60 37.91 27.14
CA ARG A 19 34.19 37.25 28.38
C ARG A 19 32.70 37.42 28.64
N ARG A 20 32.15 38.63 28.48
CA ARG A 20 30.70 38.87 28.62
C ARG A 20 29.88 38.03 27.63
N LEU A 21 30.34 37.90 26.39
CA LEU A 21 29.67 37.06 25.39
C LEU A 21 29.74 35.58 25.75
N ARG A 22 30.92 35.07 26.13
CA ARG A 22 31.11 33.68 26.53
C ARG A 22 30.25 33.34 27.76
N ASP A 23 30.24 34.21 28.75
CA ASP A 23 29.47 34.00 29.98
C ASP A 23 27.97 34.08 29.66
N ALA A 24 27.52 35.01 28.80
CA ALA A 24 26.12 35.05 28.33
C ALA A 24 25.71 33.80 27.52
N ILE A 25 26.59 33.26 26.68
CA ILE A 25 26.34 31.99 25.96
C ILE A 25 26.30 30.83 26.95
N GLY A 26 27.28 30.76 27.86
CA GLY A 26 27.35 29.75 28.91
C GLY A 26 26.13 29.77 29.82
N ASP A 27 25.58 30.94 30.08
CA ASP A 27 24.40 31.18 30.90
C ASP A 27 23.09 30.79 30.19
N ASN A 28 23.04 30.84 28.86
CA ASN A 28 21.83 30.60 28.08
C ASN A 28 21.98 29.45 27.09
N LEU A 29 22.88 28.51 27.37
CA LEU A 29 23.28 27.47 26.43
C LEU A 29 22.08 26.61 25.97
N PHE A 30 21.25 26.14 26.90
CA PHE A 30 20.09 25.31 26.54
C PHE A 30 19.08 26.13 25.75
N LEU A 31 18.84 27.38 26.16
CA LEU A 31 17.94 28.31 25.47
C LEU A 31 18.39 28.59 24.02
N ILE A 32 19.69 28.80 23.79
CA ILE A 32 20.25 29.01 22.45
C ILE A 32 20.06 27.75 21.59
N ILE A 33 20.44 26.57 22.10
CA ILE A 33 20.26 25.30 21.38
C ILE A 33 18.79 25.06 21.04
N ALA A 34 17.91 25.21 22.04
CA ALA A 34 16.46 25.11 21.90
C ALA A 34 15.93 26.03 20.80
N SER A 35 16.31 27.31 20.83
CA SER A 35 15.85 28.29 19.86
C SER A 35 16.34 27.96 18.44
N CYS A 36 17.61 27.56 18.28
CA CYS A 36 18.15 27.13 16.99
C CYS A 36 17.42 25.90 16.44
N VAL A 37 17.19 24.88 17.26
CA VAL A 37 16.47 23.67 16.87
C VAL A 37 15.01 23.99 16.53
N SER A 38 14.33 24.80 17.33
CA SER A 38 12.94 25.21 17.09
C SER A 38 12.78 26.04 15.81
N VAL A 39 13.69 26.99 15.54
CA VAL A 39 13.71 27.75 14.28
C VAL A 39 14.00 26.83 13.10
N PHE A 40 14.97 25.92 13.24
CA PHE A 40 15.25 24.93 12.21
C PHE A 40 14.02 24.07 11.91
N MET A 41 13.37 23.55 12.96
CA MET A 41 12.17 22.73 12.85
C MET A 41 11.01 23.46 12.16
N LEU A 42 10.76 24.72 12.50
CA LEU A 42 9.61 25.47 11.97
C LEU A 42 9.82 25.94 10.53
N PHE A 43 11.05 26.29 10.13
CA PHE A 43 11.30 26.94 8.84
C PHE A 43 12.03 26.08 7.82
N PHE A 44 12.72 25.01 8.23
CA PHE A 44 13.55 24.20 7.35
C PHE A 44 13.06 22.77 7.18
N VAL A 45 12.07 22.33 7.97
CA VAL A 45 11.42 21.02 7.79
C VAL A 45 10.32 21.17 6.73
N PRO A 46 10.44 20.55 5.54
CA PRO A 46 9.50 20.75 4.44
C PRO A 46 8.04 20.47 4.81
N GLN A 47 7.80 19.47 5.66
CA GLN A 47 6.46 19.13 6.15
C GLN A 47 5.82 20.29 6.90
N VAL A 48 6.60 21.03 7.70
CA VAL A 48 6.10 22.20 8.45
C VAL A 48 5.89 23.38 7.51
N THR A 49 6.82 23.62 6.58
CA THR A 49 6.66 24.73 5.62
C THR A 49 5.46 24.52 4.68
N ASN A 50 5.19 23.28 4.26
CA ASN A 50 4.04 22.96 3.42
C ASN A 50 2.72 23.14 4.19
N LEU A 51 2.72 22.90 5.50
CA LEU A 51 1.59 23.21 6.36
C LEU A 51 1.36 24.72 6.50
N ILE A 52 2.43 25.53 6.59
CA ILE A 52 2.32 26.98 6.87
C ILE A 52 1.98 27.81 5.62
N ARG A 53 2.35 27.37 4.42
CA ARG A 53 2.12 28.17 3.19
C ARG A 53 0.64 28.56 3.04
N PRO A 54 0.30 29.86 3.09
CA PRO A 54 -1.07 30.30 3.02
C PRO A 54 -1.67 29.95 1.66
N THR A 55 -2.98 29.72 1.65
CA THR A 55 -3.73 29.58 0.40
C THR A 55 -3.75 30.91 -0.34
N PRO A 56 -3.65 30.89 -1.68
CA PRO A 56 -3.63 32.12 -2.48
C PRO A 56 -4.99 32.82 -2.57
N SER A 57 -6.12 32.12 -2.40
CA SER A 57 -7.43 32.77 -2.43
C SER A 57 -7.79 33.43 -1.10
N TRP A 58 -8.10 34.73 -1.18
CA TRP A 58 -8.67 35.48 -0.08
C TRP A 58 -10.18 35.25 -0.05
N ASN A 59 -10.62 34.31 0.79
CA ASN A 59 -12.03 34.18 1.17
C ASN A 59 -12.21 34.43 2.68
N LEU A 60 -13.46 34.49 3.14
CA LEU A 60 -13.78 34.73 4.54
C LEU A 60 -13.13 33.69 5.47
N TRP A 61 -13.02 32.43 5.03
CA TRP A 61 -12.41 31.35 5.80
C TRP A 61 -10.89 31.49 5.92
N THR A 62 -10.20 31.81 4.82
CA THR A 62 -8.78 32.15 4.80
C THR A 62 -8.52 33.35 5.72
N PHE A 63 -9.40 34.36 5.72
CA PHE A 63 -9.29 35.49 6.65
C PHE A 63 -9.38 35.04 8.11
N TRP A 64 -10.39 34.25 8.50
CA TRP A 64 -10.52 33.75 9.87
C TRP A 64 -9.35 32.84 10.27
N PHE A 65 -8.90 31.96 9.37
CA PHE A 65 -7.74 31.11 9.56
C PHE A 65 -6.47 31.94 9.80
N LEU A 66 -6.20 32.94 8.95
CA LEU A 66 -5.05 33.83 9.08
C LEU A 66 -5.15 34.69 10.34
N LEU A 67 -6.34 35.16 10.71
CA LEU A 67 -6.57 35.93 11.93
C LEU A 67 -6.31 35.07 13.18
N LEU A 68 -6.80 33.84 13.21
CA LEU A 68 -6.52 32.88 14.28
C LEU A 68 -5.03 32.55 14.35
N LEU A 69 -4.39 32.31 13.21
CA LEU A 69 -2.96 32.05 13.13
C LEU A 69 -2.13 33.25 13.59
N ALA A 70 -2.50 34.47 13.19
CA ALA A 70 -1.85 35.71 13.63
C ALA A 70 -2.06 35.93 15.14
N GLY A 71 -3.25 35.65 15.66
CA GLY A 71 -3.55 35.69 17.09
C GLY A 71 -2.68 34.69 17.87
N LEU A 72 -2.56 33.45 17.39
CA LEU A 72 -1.68 32.43 17.96
C LEU A 72 -0.22 32.86 17.89
N ALA A 73 0.25 33.30 16.73
CA ALA A 73 1.62 33.78 16.54
C ALA A 73 1.94 34.94 17.47
N TYR A 74 1.01 35.88 17.66
CA TYR A 74 1.14 36.97 18.62
C TYR A 74 1.22 36.45 20.07
N ILE A 75 0.33 35.54 20.47
CA ILE A 75 0.35 34.89 21.79
C ILE A 75 1.71 34.23 22.05
N TYR A 76 2.21 33.50 21.06
CA TYR A 76 3.48 32.79 21.12
C TYR A 76 4.69 33.72 21.13
N ALA A 77 4.73 34.74 20.28
CA ALA A 77 5.81 35.72 20.23
C ALA A 77 5.89 36.55 21.52
N THR A 78 4.75 36.98 22.06
CA THR A 78 4.72 37.72 23.33
C THR A 78 5.15 36.86 24.51
N THR A 79 4.75 35.58 24.52
CA THR A 79 5.27 34.58 25.46
C THR A 79 6.79 34.46 25.36
N LEU A 80 7.31 34.28 24.15
CA LEU A 80 8.74 34.11 23.89
C LEU A 80 9.54 35.33 24.37
N VAL A 81 9.10 36.53 24.00
CA VAL A 81 9.74 37.79 24.44
C VAL A 81 9.69 37.94 25.95
N ARG A 82 8.58 37.57 26.61
CA ARG A 82 8.48 37.63 28.08
C ARG A 82 9.51 36.73 28.76
N PHE A 83 9.73 35.52 28.27
CA PHE A 83 10.71 34.60 28.87
C PHE A 83 12.15 35.02 28.55
N ILE A 84 12.43 35.42 27.30
CA ILE A 84 13.78 35.86 26.89
C ILE A 84 14.14 37.20 27.56
N TRP A 85 13.18 38.12 27.67
CA TRP A 85 13.39 39.50 28.11
C TRP A 85 12.35 39.94 29.15
N PRO A 86 12.40 39.40 30.38
CA PRO A 86 11.40 39.67 31.41
C PRO A 86 11.29 41.16 31.82
N ASP A 87 12.35 41.95 31.59
CA ASP A 87 12.38 43.39 31.88
C ASP A 87 11.73 44.26 30.78
N ALA A 88 11.37 43.67 29.63
CA ALA A 88 10.70 44.40 28.56
C ALA A 88 9.30 44.84 29.02
N GLN A 89 9.16 46.10 29.44
CA GLN A 89 7.92 46.69 29.96
C GLN A 89 6.76 46.74 28.95
N PHE A 90 7.01 46.34 27.70
CA PHE A 90 6.10 46.53 26.56
C PHE A 90 4.82 45.68 26.64
N PHE A 91 4.70 44.70 27.55
CA PHE A 91 3.61 43.71 27.50
C PHE A 91 2.80 43.59 28.81
N LYS A 92 1.85 44.51 29.00
CA LYS A 92 0.68 44.32 29.90
C LYS A 92 -0.49 43.60 29.22
N LEU A 93 -0.34 43.16 27.96
CA LEU A 93 -1.44 42.59 27.15
C LEU A 93 -1.69 41.09 27.41
N PHE A 94 -0.72 40.31 27.90
CA PHE A 94 -0.90 38.87 28.12
C PHE A 94 -1.53 38.54 29.48
N LYS A 95 -2.67 39.17 29.79
CA LYS A 95 -3.39 38.97 31.05
C LYS A 95 -3.86 37.54 31.34
N PRO A 96 -4.14 36.63 30.38
CA PRO A 96 -4.66 35.30 30.70
C PRO A 96 -3.71 34.43 31.53
N ALA A 97 -2.43 34.35 31.15
CA ALA A 97 -1.45 33.60 31.95
C ALA A 97 -1.17 34.30 33.29
N ASP A 98 -1.15 35.64 33.32
CA ASP A 98 -1.04 36.39 34.57
C ASP A 98 -2.26 36.21 35.48
N PHE A 99 -3.44 35.99 34.91
CA PHE A 99 -4.66 35.69 35.63
C PHE A 99 -4.58 34.29 36.25
N VAL A 100 -4.21 33.27 35.48
CA VAL A 100 -4.01 31.90 35.98
C VAL A 100 -2.91 31.86 37.03
N ASN A 101 -1.76 32.51 36.77
CA ASN A 101 -0.67 32.62 37.73
C ASN A 101 -1.11 33.41 38.99
N GLY A 102 -1.88 34.48 38.81
CA GLY A 102 -2.47 35.24 39.90
C GLY A 102 -3.37 34.37 40.78
N TRP A 103 -4.16 33.49 40.17
CA TRP A 103 -4.96 32.47 40.85
C TRP A 103 -4.10 31.44 41.58
N LEU A 104 -3.07 30.86 40.94
CA LEU A 104 -2.15 29.91 41.58
C LEU A 104 -1.43 30.54 42.78
N LEU A 105 -0.94 31.78 42.63
CA LEU A 105 -0.31 32.53 43.71
C LEU A 105 -1.31 32.89 44.81
N TRP A 106 -2.56 33.19 44.47
CA TRP A 106 -3.62 33.42 45.46
C TRP A 106 -3.95 32.15 46.24
N ILE A 107 -4.05 31.00 45.57
CA ILE A 107 -4.23 29.68 46.19
C ILE A 107 -3.05 29.39 47.13
N ALA A 108 -1.80 29.57 46.66
CA ALA A 108 -0.60 29.39 47.48
C ALA A 108 -0.60 30.32 48.72
N ARG A 109 -1.07 31.57 48.58
CA ARG A 109 -1.23 32.52 49.70
C ARG A 109 -2.32 32.09 50.68
N LYS A 110 -3.42 31.54 50.20
CA LYS A 110 -4.50 31.04 51.06
C LYS A 110 -4.07 29.78 51.80
N LEU A 111 -3.40 28.87 51.09
CA LEU A 111 -2.85 27.65 51.66
C LEU A 111 -1.82 27.96 52.74
N SER A 112 -0.82 28.81 52.48
CA SER A 112 0.17 29.21 53.48
C SER A 112 -0.47 29.80 54.76
N ARG A 113 -1.51 30.62 54.63
CA ARG A 113 -2.24 31.19 55.79
C ARG A 113 -3.05 30.15 56.57
N LEU A 114 -3.71 29.21 55.89
CA LEU A 114 -4.44 28.10 56.52
C LEU A 114 -3.47 27.06 57.14
N ALA A 115 -2.20 27.08 56.74
CA ALA A 115 -1.21 26.03 56.94
C ALA A 115 -0.24 26.22 58.12
N ARG A 116 -0.59 26.96 59.18
CA ARG A 116 0.22 26.89 60.41
C ARG A 116 0.23 25.47 61.04
N GLY A 117 -0.62 24.56 60.55
CA GLY A 117 -0.63 23.12 60.90
C GLY A 117 -0.51 22.17 59.69
N SER A 118 -0.57 20.86 59.97
CA SER A 118 -0.48 19.74 59.00
C SER A 118 -1.46 19.85 57.82
N PHE A 119 -2.60 20.51 58.03
CA PHE A 119 -3.66 20.76 57.04
C PHE A 119 -3.17 21.43 55.76
N GLY A 120 -2.09 22.22 55.80
CA GLY A 120 -1.55 22.85 54.60
C GLY A 120 -0.91 21.90 53.58
N TYR A 121 -0.60 20.67 53.97
CA TYR A 121 -0.15 19.62 53.04
C TYR A 121 -1.34 18.82 52.48
N ALA A 122 -2.49 18.84 53.16
CA ALA A 122 -3.66 18.06 52.76
C ALA A 122 -4.18 18.49 51.39
N VAL A 123 -4.29 19.80 51.11
CA VAL A 123 -4.84 20.27 49.82
C VAL A 123 -3.92 19.91 48.63
N PRO A 124 -2.60 20.22 48.63
CA PRO A 124 -1.73 19.75 47.55
C PRO A 124 -1.70 18.23 47.43
N PHE A 125 -1.78 17.49 48.53
CA PHE A 125 -1.83 16.03 48.49
C PHE A 125 -3.13 15.50 47.88
N VAL A 126 -4.28 16.10 48.20
CA VAL A 126 -5.57 15.77 47.57
C VAL A 126 -5.54 16.10 46.09
N LEU A 127 -4.99 17.25 45.69
CA LEU A 127 -4.81 17.60 44.28
C LEU A 127 -3.88 16.62 43.57
N LEU A 128 -2.82 16.15 44.24
CA LEU A 128 -1.92 15.13 43.72
C LEU A 128 -2.66 13.80 43.49
N LEU A 129 -3.46 13.36 44.48
CA LEU A 129 -4.26 12.14 44.36
C LEU A 129 -5.33 12.24 43.27
N ILE A 130 -6.01 13.39 43.16
CA ILE A 130 -6.96 13.64 42.07
C ILE A 130 -6.22 13.64 40.72
N GLY A 131 -5.08 14.33 40.65
CA GLY A 131 -4.26 14.39 39.43
C GLY A 131 -3.78 13.02 38.98
N LEU A 132 -3.26 12.21 39.91
CA LEU A 132 -2.87 10.81 39.66
C LEU A 132 -4.09 9.96 39.29
N GLY A 133 -5.22 10.16 39.96
CA GLY A 133 -6.50 9.54 39.62
C GLY A 133 -6.85 9.80 38.16
N LEU A 134 -7.00 11.06 37.76
CA LEU A 134 -7.34 11.44 36.38
C LEU A 134 -6.29 10.96 35.35
N LEU A 135 -5.00 10.97 35.72
CA LEU A 135 -3.91 10.54 34.84
C LEU A 135 -3.94 9.03 34.55
N PHE A 136 -4.33 8.20 35.53
CA PHE A 136 -4.29 6.74 35.42
C PHE A 136 -5.66 6.05 35.31
N SER A 137 -6.75 6.71 35.71
CA SER A 137 -8.10 6.09 35.77
C SER A 137 -8.91 6.25 34.49
N VAL A 138 -8.52 7.15 33.60
CA VAL A 138 -9.29 7.48 32.40
C VAL A 138 -8.61 6.87 31.19
N GLY A 139 -9.25 5.87 30.58
CA GLY A 139 -8.82 5.33 29.29
C GLY A 139 -8.87 6.41 28.20
N ILE A 140 -8.06 6.27 27.15
CA ILE A 140 -8.06 7.24 26.03
C ILE A 140 -9.40 7.17 25.26
N ASP A 141 -10.02 5.99 25.25
CA ASP A 141 -11.29 5.67 24.58
C ASP A 141 -12.52 5.85 25.49
N LEU A 142 -12.76 7.07 25.96
CA LEU A 142 -14.14 7.41 26.31
C LEU A 142 -14.90 7.54 24.98
N ASN A 143 -15.92 6.70 24.76
CA ASN A 143 -16.85 6.73 23.61
C ASN A 143 -17.67 8.04 23.61
N THR A 144 -16.98 9.16 23.56
CA THR A 144 -17.54 10.51 23.52
C THR A 144 -17.43 11.06 22.11
N PRO A 145 -18.31 11.98 21.70
CA PRO A 145 -18.18 12.70 20.43
C PRO A 145 -16.89 13.53 20.34
N TYR A 146 -16.22 13.75 21.47
CA TYR A 146 -14.90 14.33 21.55
C TYR A 146 -13.83 13.22 21.47
N VAL A 147 -13.30 13.01 20.26
CA VAL A 147 -12.18 12.10 19.99
C VAL A 147 -11.05 12.40 20.98
N LEU A 148 -10.51 11.38 21.65
CA LEU A 148 -9.46 11.48 22.69
C LEU A 148 -9.81 12.38 23.90
N PHE A 149 -11.08 12.48 24.31
CA PHE A 149 -11.45 13.18 25.57
C PHE A 149 -10.61 12.70 26.76
N GLY A 150 -10.33 11.39 26.85
CA GLY A 150 -9.45 10.85 27.87
C GLY A 150 -8.05 11.47 27.87
N GLY A 151 -7.52 11.84 26.69
CA GLY A 151 -6.24 12.54 26.57
C GLY A 151 -6.26 13.94 27.20
N PHE A 152 -7.36 14.68 27.03
CA PHE A 152 -7.55 15.97 27.72
C PHE A 152 -7.60 15.77 29.24
N VAL A 153 -8.37 14.79 29.72
CA VAL A 153 -8.46 14.49 31.15
C VAL A 153 -7.12 14.09 31.74
N LYS A 154 -6.31 13.28 31.02
CA LYS A 154 -4.93 12.96 31.41
C LYS A 154 -4.04 14.19 31.45
N THR A 155 -4.19 15.12 30.51
CA THR A 155 -3.45 16.39 30.47
C THR A 155 -3.78 17.26 31.69
N VAL A 156 -5.08 17.38 32.03
CA VAL A 156 -5.53 18.05 33.25
C VAL A 156 -4.99 17.34 34.50
N GLY A 157 -5.05 16.01 34.54
CA GLY A 157 -4.49 15.20 35.63
C GLY A 157 -3.00 15.46 35.85
N LEU A 158 -2.20 15.42 34.78
CA LEU A 158 -0.77 15.73 34.82
C LEU A 158 -0.51 17.16 35.30
N TRP A 159 -1.29 18.13 34.81
CA TRP A 159 -1.17 19.50 35.25
C TRP A 159 -1.45 19.65 36.75
N LEU A 160 -2.50 19.00 37.27
CA LEU A 160 -2.80 18.99 38.70
C LEU A 160 -1.66 18.35 39.52
N VAL A 161 -1.04 17.28 39.03
CA VAL A 161 0.15 16.67 39.65
C VAL A 161 1.28 17.70 39.74
N PHE A 162 1.60 18.40 38.65
CA PHE A 162 2.66 19.40 38.66
C PHE A 162 2.37 20.61 39.55
N VAL A 163 1.14 21.12 39.54
CA VAL A 163 0.70 22.19 40.44
C VAL A 163 0.82 21.75 41.90
N SER A 164 0.46 20.49 42.20
CA SER A 164 0.56 19.93 43.55
C SER A 164 2.00 19.85 44.03
N ILE A 165 2.91 19.32 43.19
CA ILE A 165 4.35 19.28 43.49
C ILE A 165 4.88 20.70 43.71
N TRP A 166 4.52 21.64 42.84
CA TRP A 166 4.92 23.04 42.95
C TRP A 166 4.46 23.69 44.26
N LEU A 167 3.22 23.44 44.70
CA LEU A 167 2.68 23.91 45.98
C LEU A 167 3.40 23.28 47.18
N ILE A 168 3.70 21.97 47.13
CA ILE A 168 4.43 21.25 48.19
C ILE A 168 5.84 21.81 48.34
N VAL A 169 6.57 21.98 47.23
CA VAL A 169 7.93 22.57 47.22
C VAL A 169 7.88 24.01 47.73
N GLY A 170 6.93 24.81 47.27
CA GLY A 170 6.75 26.19 47.74
C GLY A 170 6.52 26.27 49.24
N LYS A 171 5.76 25.32 49.80
CA LYS A 171 5.55 25.20 51.24
C LYS A 171 6.83 24.80 51.98
N PHE A 172 7.56 23.79 51.48
CA PHE A 172 8.83 23.35 52.08
C PHE A 172 9.86 24.48 52.15
N LEU A 173 9.91 25.31 51.11
CA LEU A 173 10.78 26.49 51.04
C LEU A 173 10.27 27.70 51.86
N GLY A 174 9.12 27.57 52.53
CA GLY A 174 8.49 28.64 53.30
C GLY A 174 7.67 29.59 52.43
N ALA A 175 6.49 29.15 51.99
CA ALA A 175 5.60 29.90 51.09
C ALA A 175 5.29 31.33 51.57
N ASP A 176 5.22 31.56 52.89
CA ASP A 176 5.08 32.91 53.46
C ASP A 176 6.23 33.84 53.05
N ARG A 177 7.48 33.34 53.06
CA ARG A 177 8.66 34.08 52.58
C ARG A 177 8.62 34.29 51.06
N MET A 178 8.10 33.30 50.32
CA MET A 178 8.00 33.34 48.85
C MET A 178 6.90 34.28 48.31
N LEU A 179 5.92 34.62 49.15
CA LEU A 179 4.74 35.40 48.75
C LEU A 179 4.73 36.84 49.28
N VAL A 180 5.65 37.20 50.18
CA VAL A 180 5.80 38.57 50.73
C VAL A 180 6.04 39.60 49.60
N GLY A 181 5.06 40.45 49.31
CA GLY A 181 5.05 41.31 48.11
C GLY A 181 6.29 42.22 47.91
N LYS A 182 6.48 42.69 46.66
CA LYS A 182 7.59 43.58 46.22
C LYS A 182 7.77 44.84 47.10
N THR A 183 6.73 45.24 47.82
CA THR A 183 6.74 46.40 48.74
C THR A 183 7.45 46.11 50.06
N LEU A 184 7.32 44.91 50.63
CA LEU A 184 8.04 44.54 51.85
C LEU A 184 9.50 44.19 51.52
N SER A 185 9.77 43.58 50.36
CA SER A 185 11.13 43.28 49.93
C SER A 185 11.94 44.55 49.64
N ARG A 186 11.35 45.63 49.14
CA ARG A 186 12.03 46.95 49.03
C ARG A 186 12.33 47.57 50.39
N ARG A 187 11.46 47.37 51.40
CA ARG A 187 11.73 47.81 52.79
C ARG A 187 12.81 46.95 53.45
N MET A 188 12.78 45.63 53.24
CA MET A 188 13.82 44.71 53.72
C MET A 188 15.15 44.96 53.02
N GLN A 189 15.21 45.11 51.69
CA GLN A 189 16.44 45.47 50.95
C GLN A 189 17.04 46.80 51.41
N ARG A 190 16.21 47.80 51.76
CA ARG A 190 16.69 49.06 52.36
C ARG A 190 17.17 48.88 53.80
N ALA A 191 16.59 47.93 54.55
CA ALA A 191 16.97 47.64 55.93
C ALA A 191 18.15 46.66 56.05
N SER A 192 18.44 45.88 55.01
CA SER A 192 19.39 44.76 55.03
C SER A 192 20.63 44.99 54.16
N SER A 193 21.04 46.25 53.95
CA SER A 193 22.21 46.61 53.13
C SER A 193 23.56 46.06 53.64
N LEU A 194 23.56 45.18 54.65
CA LEU A 194 24.78 44.69 55.30
C LEU A 194 24.94 43.16 55.38
N THR A 195 23.93 42.29 55.24
CA THR A 195 24.17 40.85 55.57
C THR A 195 23.30 39.73 54.95
N ALA A 196 22.47 39.91 53.91
CA ALA A 196 21.74 38.73 53.39
C ALA A 196 21.40 38.78 51.89
N GLU A 197 22.33 38.29 51.07
CA GLU A 197 22.14 38.02 49.63
C GLU A 197 21.65 36.57 49.26
N PRO A 198 21.70 35.51 50.11
CA PRO A 198 21.37 34.15 49.65
C PRO A 198 19.87 33.81 49.58
N ASP A 199 18.97 34.54 50.25
CA ASP A 199 17.55 34.15 50.38
C ASP A 199 16.64 34.59 49.21
N ILE A 200 17.12 35.43 48.27
CA ILE A 200 16.29 35.99 47.19
C ILE A 200 16.14 35.03 46.00
N GLN A 201 17.13 34.16 45.76
CA GLN A 201 17.19 33.32 44.55
C GLN A 201 16.17 32.16 44.50
N PRO A 202 15.87 31.43 45.59
CA PRO A 202 14.90 30.32 45.55
C PRO A 202 13.46 30.79 45.25
N ARG A 203 13.17 32.06 45.58
CA ARG A 203 11.86 32.67 45.37
C ARG A 203 11.55 32.91 43.90
N SER A 204 12.52 33.44 43.16
CA SER A 204 12.35 33.72 41.75
C SER A 204 12.23 32.41 40.95
N ALA A 205 13.02 31.39 41.32
CA ALA A 205 12.90 30.01 40.80
C ALA A 205 11.47 29.46 40.93
N TRP A 206 10.90 29.51 42.14
CA TRP A 206 9.55 29.00 42.38
C TRP A 206 8.48 29.78 41.61
N GLN A 207 8.57 31.11 41.55
CA GLN A 207 7.63 31.93 40.77
C GLN A 207 7.71 31.65 39.27
N ALA A 208 8.92 31.49 38.72
CA ALA A 208 9.13 31.13 37.32
C ALA A 208 8.49 29.77 36.99
N CYS A 209 8.63 28.76 37.85
CA CYS A 209 7.94 27.48 37.67
C CYS A 209 6.41 27.66 37.64
N GLY A 210 5.84 28.48 38.52
CA GLY A 210 4.39 28.76 38.55
C GLY A 210 3.90 29.47 37.29
N GLU A 211 4.70 30.39 36.74
CA GLU A 211 4.44 31.06 35.47
C GLU A 211 4.43 30.07 34.30
N VAL A 212 5.42 29.18 34.23
CA VAL A 212 5.48 28.12 33.21
C VAL A 212 4.27 27.18 33.32
N LEU A 213 3.91 26.74 34.53
CA LEU A 213 2.73 25.87 34.74
C LEU A 213 1.41 26.55 34.35
N SER A 214 1.29 27.85 34.59
CA SER A 214 0.13 28.65 34.18
C SER A 214 0.05 28.77 32.67
N TRP A 215 1.20 29.01 32.02
CA TRP A 215 1.30 29.06 30.58
C TRP A 215 0.92 27.72 29.92
N LEU A 216 1.41 26.60 30.46
CA LEU A 216 1.05 25.26 29.98
C LEU A 216 -0.46 25.01 30.03
N ALA A 217 -1.14 25.40 31.11
CA ALA A 217 -2.60 25.24 31.22
C ALA A 217 -3.37 26.07 30.19
N VAL A 218 -2.98 27.34 30.00
CA VAL A 218 -3.62 28.23 29.03
C VAL A 218 -3.42 27.70 27.61
N MET A 219 -2.19 27.37 27.25
CA MET A 219 -1.90 26.87 25.90
C MET A 219 -2.48 25.48 25.64
N GLY A 220 -2.48 24.60 26.65
CA GLY A 220 -3.16 23.30 26.58
C GLY A 220 -4.66 23.49 26.30
N THR A 221 -5.33 24.39 27.02
CA THR A 221 -6.74 24.72 26.78
C THR A 221 -6.98 25.28 25.36
N ILE A 222 -6.09 26.14 24.86
CA ILE A 222 -6.18 26.67 23.49
C ILE A 222 -6.07 25.54 22.46
N LEU A 223 -5.07 24.66 22.59
CA LEU A 223 -4.89 23.52 21.68
C LEU A 223 -6.11 22.60 21.71
N GLU A 224 -6.66 22.33 22.89
CA GLU A 224 -7.84 21.47 23.01
C GLU A 224 -9.09 22.13 22.45
N THR A 225 -9.23 23.45 22.61
CA THR A 225 -10.30 24.19 21.93
C THR A 225 -10.16 24.07 20.42
N LEU A 226 -8.96 24.25 19.86
CA LEU A 226 -8.70 24.10 18.42
C LEU A 226 -8.98 22.67 17.93
N TRP A 227 -8.66 21.66 18.73
CA TRP A 227 -8.97 20.28 18.40
C TRP A 227 -10.49 20.04 18.39
N VAL A 228 -11.18 20.46 19.45
CA VAL A 228 -12.63 20.30 19.61
C VAL A 228 -13.33 21.00 18.44
N THR A 229 -12.99 22.25 18.16
CA THR A 229 -13.60 23.00 17.08
C THR A 229 -13.33 22.37 15.72
N ALA A 230 -12.12 21.83 15.47
CA ALA A 230 -11.84 21.06 14.27
C ALA A 230 -12.63 19.74 14.19
N SER A 231 -12.85 19.06 15.33
CA SER A 231 -13.61 17.80 15.39
C SER A 231 -15.10 17.98 15.17
N TYR A 232 -15.65 19.09 15.64
CA TYR A 232 -17.04 19.49 15.42
C TYR A 232 -17.24 20.27 14.11
N GLU A 233 -16.21 20.32 13.26
CA GLU A 233 -16.27 20.97 11.95
C GLU A 233 -16.73 22.45 12.04
N VAL A 234 -16.33 23.13 13.13
CA VAL A 234 -16.63 24.56 13.32
C VAL A 234 -15.95 25.34 12.21
N PRO A 235 -16.69 26.20 11.50
CA PRO A 235 -16.13 26.86 10.32
C PRO A 235 -14.87 27.68 10.62
N GLY A 236 -13.83 27.52 9.78
CA GLY A 236 -12.50 28.12 9.97
C GLY A 236 -11.55 27.36 10.90
N ALA A 237 -12.06 26.43 11.72
CA ALA A 237 -11.24 25.48 12.46
C ALA A 237 -10.92 24.27 11.56
N SER A 238 -9.67 23.82 11.56
CA SER A 238 -9.25 22.65 10.79
C SER A 238 -8.16 21.89 11.51
N TYR A 239 -8.02 20.60 11.20
CA TYR A 239 -6.89 19.79 11.70
C TYR A 239 -5.54 20.38 11.26
N ARG A 240 -5.48 21.04 10.09
CA ARG A 240 -4.31 21.79 9.65
C ARG A 240 -3.95 22.93 10.60
N LEU A 241 -4.93 23.74 11.01
CA LEU A 241 -4.72 24.81 11.99
C LEU A 241 -4.21 24.24 13.31
N TYR A 242 -4.81 23.13 13.77
CA TYR A 242 -4.35 22.43 14.97
C TYR A 242 -2.90 21.95 14.83
N SER A 243 -2.52 21.30 13.72
CA SER A 243 -1.15 20.84 13.49
C SER A 243 -0.14 21.97 13.54
N ILE A 244 -0.43 23.10 12.86
CA ILE A 244 0.43 24.29 12.88
C ILE A 244 0.56 24.81 14.32
N ALA A 245 -0.57 24.97 15.03
CA ALA A 245 -0.59 25.45 16.40
C ALA A 245 0.18 24.52 17.36
N ALA A 246 0.04 23.21 17.19
CA ALA A 246 0.73 22.18 17.97
C ALA A 246 2.23 22.13 17.68
N LEU A 247 2.66 22.29 16.43
CA LEU A 247 4.08 22.39 16.07
C LEU A 247 4.74 23.63 16.69
N ILE A 248 4.08 24.79 16.57
CA ILE A 248 4.54 26.02 17.22
C ILE A 248 4.53 25.85 18.74
N HIS A 249 3.51 25.18 19.29
CA HIS A 249 3.44 24.86 20.72
C HIS A 249 4.65 24.06 21.18
N VAL A 250 4.96 22.96 20.51
CA VAL A 250 6.08 22.07 20.86
C VAL A 250 7.41 22.83 20.75
N ALA A 251 7.60 23.61 19.69
CA ALA A 251 8.79 24.42 19.50
C ALA A 251 8.99 25.45 20.64
N ILE A 252 7.92 26.11 21.08
CA ILE A 252 7.99 27.10 22.15
C ILE A 252 8.04 26.45 23.53
N LEU A 253 7.34 25.35 23.73
CA LEU A 253 7.45 24.52 24.92
C LEU A 253 8.92 24.14 25.18
N TRP A 254 9.63 23.71 24.13
CA TRP A 254 11.05 23.39 24.22
C TRP A 254 11.88 24.61 24.65
N ILE A 255 11.61 25.79 24.09
CA ILE A 255 12.29 27.04 24.47
C ILE A 255 11.99 27.44 25.91
N VAL A 256 10.73 27.36 26.34
CA VAL A 256 10.30 27.70 27.70
C VAL A 256 10.90 26.75 28.73
N ILE A 257 10.96 25.45 28.43
CA ILE A 257 11.63 24.47 29.29
C ILE A 257 13.13 24.76 29.34
N ALA A 258 13.78 25.02 28.21
CA ALA A 258 15.20 25.33 28.16
C ALA A 258 15.55 26.61 28.93
N TRP A 259 14.73 27.66 28.79
CA TRP A 259 14.82 28.86 29.60
C TRP A 259 14.68 28.56 31.09
N LEU A 260 13.69 27.74 31.47
CA LEU A 260 13.47 27.38 32.87
C LEU A 260 14.68 26.63 33.43
N VAL A 261 15.28 25.72 32.65
CA VAL A 261 16.46 24.96 33.06
C VAL A 261 17.69 25.86 33.23
N ASP A 262 17.93 26.77 32.29
CA ASP A 262 19.01 27.76 32.40
C ASP A 262 18.77 28.72 33.57
N PHE A 263 17.53 29.12 33.81
CA PHE A 263 17.16 29.95 34.94
C PHE A 263 17.37 29.23 36.28
N LEU A 264 16.96 27.96 36.39
CA LEU A 264 17.19 27.13 37.58
C LEU A 264 18.68 26.87 37.82
N GLN A 265 19.48 26.69 36.75
CA GLN A 265 20.93 26.55 36.85
C GLN A 265 21.61 27.80 37.42
N LYS A 266 21.07 29.00 37.15
CA LYS A 266 21.59 30.27 37.69
C LYS A 266 21.10 30.58 39.11
N THR A 267 19.87 30.20 39.42
CA THR A 267 19.17 30.61 40.65
C THR A 267 19.20 29.57 41.75
N THR A 268 19.62 28.33 41.45
CA THR A 268 19.68 27.24 42.41
C THR A 268 21.06 26.59 42.38
N PRO A 269 21.53 26.02 43.50
CA PRO A 269 22.79 25.26 43.53
C PRO A 269 22.69 23.92 42.80
N LEU A 270 21.50 23.54 42.30
CA LEU A 270 21.30 22.28 41.63
C LEU A 270 21.91 22.32 40.22
N PRO A 271 22.55 21.22 39.76
CA PRO A 271 23.02 21.10 38.38
C PRO A 271 21.83 20.83 37.45
N ALA A 272 20.92 21.80 37.32
CA ALA A 272 19.64 21.67 36.63
C ALA A 272 19.80 21.14 35.21
N ARG A 273 20.81 21.61 34.46
CA ARG A 273 21.09 21.12 33.10
C ARG A 273 21.40 19.63 33.06
N PHE A 274 22.26 19.16 33.96
CA PHE A 274 22.61 17.75 34.05
C PHE A 274 21.40 16.90 34.44
N LEU A 275 20.62 17.37 35.43
CA LEU A 275 19.38 16.69 35.85
C LEU A 275 18.37 16.62 34.71
N THR A 276 18.22 17.68 33.92
CA THR A 276 17.35 17.68 32.74
C THR A 276 17.84 16.72 31.68
N VAL A 277 19.15 16.67 31.37
CA VAL A 277 19.70 15.71 30.41
C VAL A 277 19.50 14.28 30.90
N ALA A 278 19.77 14.02 32.18
CA ALA A 278 19.51 12.72 32.80
C ALA A 278 18.02 12.36 32.71
N LEU A 279 17.11 13.30 32.99
CA LEU A 279 15.68 13.09 32.85
C LEU A 279 15.27 12.80 31.41
N ILE A 280 15.79 13.54 30.43
CA ILE A 280 15.54 13.30 29.01
C ILE A 280 16.07 11.92 28.61
N VAL A 281 17.27 11.53 29.03
CA VAL A 281 17.84 10.21 28.77
C VAL A 281 16.98 9.11 29.41
N VAL A 282 16.55 9.29 30.65
CA VAL A 282 15.63 8.37 31.33
C VAL A 282 14.30 8.28 30.57
N MET A 283 13.71 9.41 30.16
CA MET A 283 12.49 9.42 29.35
C MET A 283 12.68 8.77 27.98
N LEU A 284 13.84 8.95 27.34
CA LEU A 284 14.15 8.29 26.07
C LEU A 284 14.35 6.79 26.26
N ILE A 285 15.00 6.36 27.33
CA ILE A 285 15.15 4.94 27.70
C ILE A 285 13.75 4.36 27.98
N TYR A 286 12.98 4.91 28.90
CA TYR A 286 11.64 4.42 29.23
C TYR A 286 10.66 4.54 28.06
N GLY A 287 10.76 5.57 27.23
CA GLY A 287 9.94 5.75 26.03
C GLY A 287 10.31 4.78 24.90
N SER A 288 11.59 4.42 24.79
CA SER A 288 12.07 3.44 23.80
C SER A 288 11.81 1.99 24.23
N PHE A 289 11.83 1.72 25.55
CA PHE A 289 11.58 0.39 26.12
C PHE A 289 10.13 0.17 26.55
N GLY A 290 9.34 1.23 26.67
CA GLY A 290 7.92 1.17 26.95
C GLY A 290 7.23 0.44 25.81
N THR A 291 7.10 -0.88 25.94
CA THR A 291 6.09 -1.66 25.23
C THR A 291 4.76 -1.13 25.70
N ILE A 292 4.29 -0.05 25.08
CA ILE A 292 2.94 0.42 25.26
C ILE A 292 2.07 -0.63 24.59
N SER A 293 1.75 -1.64 25.37
CA SER A 293 0.73 -2.63 25.07
C SER A 293 -0.51 -1.83 24.71
N ASP A 294 -1.05 -2.07 23.52
CA ASP A 294 -2.36 -1.54 23.11
C ASP A 294 -3.49 -2.22 23.92
N HIS A 295 -3.38 -2.18 25.25
CA HIS A 295 -4.12 -2.98 26.22
C HIS A 295 -5.58 -2.53 26.41
N GLU A 296 -6.03 -1.45 25.76
CA GLU A 296 -7.26 -0.74 26.12
C GLU A 296 -8.45 -0.90 25.16
N ASP A 297 -8.31 -1.60 24.03
CA ASP A 297 -9.51 -2.01 23.30
C ASP A 297 -10.15 -3.13 24.09
N GLY A 298 -11.09 -2.71 24.94
CA GLY A 298 -11.75 -3.50 25.94
C GLY A 298 -11.85 -4.95 25.52
N SER A 299 -11.29 -5.80 26.36
CA SER A 299 -11.99 -6.98 26.83
C SER A 299 -13.37 -6.58 27.41
N GLN A 300 -14.22 -5.89 26.62
CA GLN A 300 -15.54 -6.45 26.40
C GLN A 300 -15.23 -7.90 26.01
N GLN A 301 -15.22 -8.76 27.03
CA GLN A 301 -15.64 -10.12 26.88
C GLN A 301 -16.93 -9.98 26.10
N VAL A 302 -16.83 -10.01 24.76
CA VAL A 302 -17.88 -10.56 23.93
C VAL A 302 -18.10 -11.86 24.63
N SER A 303 -19.17 -11.89 25.45
CA SER A 303 -19.55 -13.03 26.26
C SER A 303 -19.32 -14.24 25.38
N ALA A 304 -18.76 -15.32 25.92
CA ALA A 304 -18.41 -16.52 25.17
C ALA A 304 -19.61 -17.23 24.51
N GLU A 305 -20.69 -16.50 24.22
CA GLU A 305 -21.58 -16.73 23.11
C GLU A 305 -20.78 -17.16 21.89
N LYS A 306 -21.15 -18.36 21.45
CA LYS A 306 -20.45 -19.19 20.49
C LYS A 306 -20.39 -18.44 19.16
N SER A 307 -19.35 -17.62 18.99
CA SER A 307 -19.20 -16.79 17.80
C SER A 307 -19.31 -17.70 16.56
N PRO A 308 -20.01 -17.27 15.51
CA PRO A 308 -20.09 -18.04 14.27
C PRO A 308 -18.67 -18.41 13.80
N PRO A 309 -18.50 -19.59 13.16
CA PRO A 309 -17.22 -19.97 12.61
C PRO A 309 -16.71 -18.84 11.71
N PRO A 310 -15.40 -18.53 11.73
CA PRO A 310 -14.85 -17.47 10.91
C PRO A 310 -15.19 -17.71 9.44
N ALA A 311 -15.64 -16.67 8.75
CA ALA A 311 -15.90 -16.73 7.31
C ALA A 311 -14.63 -17.20 6.60
N ASP A 312 -14.79 -18.23 5.77
CA ASP A 312 -13.71 -18.77 4.96
C ASP A 312 -13.40 -17.81 3.83
N PHE A 313 -12.18 -17.27 3.79
CA PHE A 313 -11.75 -16.29 2.80
C PHE A 313 -12.03 -16.73 1.36
N LEU A 314 -11.73 -17.98 1.04
CA LEU A 314 -11.92 -18.47 -0.32
C LEU A 314 -13.41 -18.58 -0.68
N ALA A 315 -14.32 -18.68 0.30
CA ALA A 315 -15.75 -18.86 0.07
C ALA A 315 -16.37 -17.50 -0.18
N VAL A 316 -15.92 -16.49 0.57
CA VAL A 316 -16.26 -15.10 0.34
C VAL A 316 -15.71 -14.62 -1.00
N LEU A 317 -14.49 -14.99 -1.37
CA LEU A 317 -13.92 -14.67 -2.68
C LEU A 317 -14.71 -15.35 -3.81
N ASP A 318 -15.03 -16.63 -3.66
CA ASP A 318 -15.81 -17.38 -4.65
C ASP A 318 -17.22 -16.81 -4.84
N GLU A 319 -17.90 -16.49 -3.73
CA GLU A 319 -19.21 -15.88 -3.76
C GLU A 319 -19.15 -14.47 -4.36
N ARG A 320 -18.12 -13.68 -4.03
CA ARG A 320 -17.90 -12.38 -4.66
C ARG A 320 -17.80 -12.52 -6.18
N ILE A 321 -16.95 -13.42 -6.69
CA ILE A 321 -16.81 -13.69 -8.13
C ILE A 321 -18.13 -14.11 -8.77
N ARG A 322 -18.94 -14.95 -8.10
CA ARG A 322 -20.24 -15.40 -8.60
C ARG A 322 -21.26 -14.27 -8.71
N THR A 323 -21.27 -13.36 -7.74
CA THR A 323 -22.23 -12.24 -7.66
C THR A 323 -21.79 -11.01 -8.46
N THR A 324 -20.56 -10.98 -8.96
CA THR A 324 -20.08 -9.93 -9.85
C THR A 324 -20.88 -9.93 -11.16
N PRO A 325 -21.42 -8.77 -11.61
CA PRO A 325 -22.13 -8.64 -12.89
C PRO A 325 -21.34 -9.25 -14.06
N GLU A 326 -21.96 -9.63 -15.17
CA GLU A 326 -21.23 -10.23 -16.29
C GLU A 326 -20.09 -9.32 -16.80
N GLY A 327 -18.93 -9.91 -17.12
CA GLY A 327 -17.71 -9.18 -17.49
C GLY A 327 -16.46 -9.68 -16.76
N PRO A 328 -15.27 -9.09 -17.03
CA PRO A 328 -14.05 -9.47 -16.35
C PRO A 328 -14.03 -9.01 -14.90
N VAL A 329 -13.44 -9.82 -14.02
CA VAL A 329 -13.27 -9.45 -12.62
C VAL A 329 -12.06 -8.54 -12.46
N VAL A 330 -12.11 -7.61 -11.51
CA VAL A 330 -11.03 -6.65 -11.25
C VAL A 330 -10.27 -7.04 -9.99
N MET A 331 -8.94 -7.08 -10.09
CA MET A 331 -8.02 -7.18 -8.95
C MET A 331 -7.20 -5.91 -8.83
N VAL A 332 -7.10 -5.37 -7.62
CA VAL A 332 -6.40 -4.10 -7.38
C VAL A 332 -5.17 -4.32 -6.50
N ALA A 333 -4.01 -3.84 -6.95
CA ALA A 333 -2.81 -3.68 -6.14
C ALA A 333 -2.62 -2.19 -5.81
N ALA A 334 -2.99 -1.78 -4.60
CA ALA A 334 -2.99 -0.39 -4.15
C ALA A 334 -1.76 -0.08 -3.28
N SER A 335 -0.86 0.76 -3.79
CA SER A 335 0.45 0.95 -3.17
C SER A 335 0.82 2.40 -2.94
N GLY A 336 1.83 2.60 -2.08
CA GLY A 336 2.41 3.89 -1.79
C GLY A 336 2.17 4.38 -0.37
N GLY A 337 3.10 5.18 0.15
CA GLY A 337 3.08 5.66 1.53
C GLY A 337 2.56 7.08 1.73
N GLY A 338 1.95 7.30 2.89
CA GLY A 338 1.48 8.62 3.35
C GLY A 338 0.20 9.11 2.68
N SER A 339 -0.18 10.36 2.98
CA SER A 339 -1.45 10.95 2.55
C SER A 339 -1.53 11.16 1.03
N ARG A 340 -0.39 11.33 0.34
CA ARG A 340 -0.32 11.40 -1.13
C ARG A 340 -0.91 10.13 -1.76
N ALA A 341 -0.42 8.99 -1.28
CA ALA A 341 -0.85 7.70 -1.77
C ALA A 341 -2.31 7.41 -1.42
N ALA A 342 -2.73 7.77 -0.20
CA ALA A 342 -4.12 7.66 0.21
C ALA A 342 -5.04 8.48 -0.70
N LEU A 343 -4.72 9.76 -0.96
CA LEU A 343 -5.50 10.64 -1.82
C LEU A 343 -5.60 10.12 -3.26
N PHE A 344 -4.46 9.78 -3.87
CA PHE A 344 -4.44 9.27 -5.25
C PHE A 344 -5.21 7.95 -5.36
N THR A 345 -4.97 7.01 -4.44
CA THR A 345 -5.68 5.72 -4.40
C THR A 345 -7.19 5.92 -4.20
N SER A 346 -7.62 6.87 -3.36
CA SER A 346 -9.05 7.14 -3.20
C SER A 346 -9.70 7.70 -4.45
N LEU A 347 -9.02 8.58 -5.18
CA LEU A 347 -9.54 9.12 -6.44
C LEU A 347 -9.69 8.01 -7.49
N VAL A 348 -8.69 7.13 -7.62
CA VAL A 348 -8.76 5.99 -8.55
C VAL A 348 -9.87 5.00 -8.14
N LEU A 349 -9.95 4.60 -6.86
CA LEU A 349 -10.98 3.67 -6.41
C LEU A 349 -12.40 4.24 -6.54
N GLN A 350 -12.59 5.54 -6.29
CA GLN A 350 -13.88 6.18 -6.48
C GLN A 350 -14.24 6.30 -7.96
N MET A 351 -13.27 6.60 -8.82
CA MET A 351 -13.47 6.59 -10.27
C MET A 351 -13.89 5.21 -10.76
N LEU A 352 -13.23 4.13 -10.31
CA LEU A 352 -13.68 2.78 -10.62
C LEU A 352 -15.11 2.52 -10.09
N ALA A 353 -15.46 3.04 -8.91
CA ALA A 353 -16.79 2.89 -8.33
C ALA A 353 -17.91 3.53 -9.16
N THR A 354 -17.62 4.56 -9.93
CA THR A 354 -18.61 5.34 -10.68
C THR A 354 -18.50 5.16 -12.18
N GLU A 355 -17.33 4.78 -12.68
CA GLU A 355 -17.11 4.57 -14.10
C GLU A 355 -17.93 3.33 -14.52
N PRO A 356 -18.85 3.47 -15.49
CA PRO A 356 -19.59 2.32 -16.00
C PRO A 356 -18.61 1.32 -16.60
N MET A 357 -18.88 0.03 -16.41
CA MET A 357 -18.19 -1.00 -17.16
C MET A 357 -18.56 -0.80 -18.63
N ALA A 358 -17.58 -0.53 -19.49
CA ALA A 358 -17.83 -0.36 -20.92
C ALA A 358 -18.38 -1.68 -21.49
N ASP A 359 -19.23 -1.61 -22.51
CA ASP A 359 -19.82 -2.77 -23.19
C ASP A 359 -18.72 -3.72 -23.68
N PHE A 360 -18.40 -4.70 -22.84
CA PHE A 360 -17.65 -5.87 -23.24
C PHE A 360 -18.59 -6.69 -24.11
N PRO A 361 -18.25 -6.95 -25.39
CA PRO A 361 -19.12 -7.72 -26.28
C PRO A 361 -19.49 -9.03 -25.59
N GLU A 362 -20.79 -9.23 -25.37
CA GLU A 362 -21.36 -10.31 -24.57
C GLU A 362 -20.59 -11.61 -24.75
N ALA A 363 -19.90 -12.04 -23.69
CA ALA A 363 -19.32 -13.37 -23.59
C ALA A 363 -20.47 -14.38 -23.48
N ARG A 364 -21.06 -14.71 -24.63
CA ARG A 364 -22.25 -15.53 -24.93
C ARG A 364 -23.51 -14.72 -25.19
N ARG A 365 -23.86 -14.67 -26.49
CA ARG A 365 -25.21 -14.47 -27.03
C ARG A 365 -26.25 -15.36 -26.33
N VAL A 366 -26.71 -14.98 -25.15
CA VAL A 366 -28.04 -15.33 -24.70
C VAL A 366 -28.92 -14.21 -25.22
N GLU A 367 -29.90 -14.54 -26.06
CA GLU A 367 -30.89 -13.60 -26.56
C GLU A 367 -31.67 -12.99 -25.36
N LEU A 368 -31.17 -11.91 -24.75
CA LEU A 368 -31.86 -11.09 -23.75
C LEU A 368 -32.26 -9.78 -24.43
N THR A 369 -33.53 -9.49 -24.71
CA THR A 369 -34.56 -8.96 -23.80
C THR A 369 -34.00 -8.05 -22.69
N ASP A 370 -34.13 -6.74 -22.93
CA ASP A 370 -33.92 -5.60 -22.03
C ASP A 370 -32.52 -5.44 -21.40
N SER A 371 -31.93 -4.26 -21.57
CA SER A 371 -30.56 -3.87 -21.19
C SER A 371 -30.15 -4.37 -19.79
N VAL A 372 -29.28 -5.38 -19.74
CA VAL A 372 -28.68 -5.86 -18.48
C VAL A 372 -27.72 -4.79 -17.97
N ASP A 373 -27.97 -4.30 -16.75
CA ASP A 373 -27.07 -3.37 -16.05
C ASP A 373 -25.72 -4.05 -15.77
N GLN A 374 -24.68 -3.68 -16.52
CA GLN A 374 -23.32 -4.21 -16.38
C GLN A 374 -22.60 -3.71 -15.12
N GLY A 375 -23.21 -2.76 -14.39
CA GLY A 375 -22.62 -2.13 -13.21
C GLY A 375 -21.40 -1.26 -13.52
N THR A 376 -20.66 -0.91 -12.47
CA THR A 376 -19.43 -0.10 -12.57
C THR A 376 -18.17 -0.94 -12.45
N TRP A 377 -17.01 -0.42 -12.85
CA TRP A 377 -15.72 -1.13 -12.65
C TRP A 377 -15.49 -1.55 -11.18
N GLY A 378 -16.00 -0.77 -10.22
CA GLY A 378 -15.98 -1.05 -8.80
C GLY A 378 -16.79 -2.29 -8.42
N ASP A 379 -17.93 -2.51 -9.08
CA ASP A 379 -18.74 -3.71 -8.91
C ASP A 379 -18.01 -4.99 -9.34
N HIS A 380 -17.04 -4.84 -10.23
CA HIS A 380 -16.18 -5.93 -10.68
C HIS A 380 -14.98 -6.20 -9.77
N ILE A 381 -14.68 -5.33 -8.79
CA ILE A 381 -13.57 -5.56 -7.87
C ILE A 381 -13.87 -6.76 -6.95
N VAL A 382 -13.03 -7.80 -7.04
CA VAL A 382 -13.15 -9.03 -6.21
C VAL A 382 -12.11 -9.09 -5.10
N LEU A 383 -10.92 -8.52 -5.35
CA LEU A 383 -9.77 -8.59 -4.44
C LEU A 383 -8.94 -7.31 -4.51
N ILE A 384 -8.59 -6.77 -3.34
CA ILE A 384 -7.70 -5.62 -3.18
C ILE A 384 -6.53 -6.03 -2.30
N SER A 385 -5.31 -5.87 -2.79
CA SER A 385 -4.09 -5.94 -1.97
C SER A 385 -3.54 -4.54 -1.77
N CYS A 386 -3.31 -4.14 -0.53
CA CYS A 386 -2.96 -2.76 -0.22
C CYS A 386 -1.82 -2.61 0.79
N VAL A 387 -1.05 -1.55 0.61
CA VAL A 387 0.11 -1.22 1.45
C VAL A 387 0.05 0.26 1.86
N SER A 388 0.45 0.56 3.10
CA SER A 388 0.68 1.92 3.58
C SER A 388 -0.49 2.89 3.34
N GLY A 389 -0.30 3.99 2.60
CA GLY A 389 -1.36 4.95 2.26
C GLY A 389 -2.47 4.33 1.39
N GLY A 390 -2.13 3.36 0.54
CA GLY A 390 -3.11 2.57 -0.22
C GLY A 390 -4.08 1.84 0.71
N SER A 391 -3.60 1.33 1.86
CA SER A 391 -4.46 0.69 2.87
C SER A 391 -5.49 1.62 3.49
N LEU A 392 -5.15 2.89 3.68
CA LEU A 392 -6.09 3.87 4.21
C LEU A 392 -7.28 4.08 3.25
N ALA A 393 -6.97 4.25 1.95
CA ALA A 393 -7.98 4.42 0.91
C ALA A 393 -8.80 3.15 0.69
N SER A 394 -8.17 1.97 0.61
CA SER A 394 -8.87 0.70 0.45
C SER A 394 -9.81 0.40 1.63
N ALA A 395 -9.41 0.73 2.86
CA ALA A 395 -10.30 0.59 4.01
C ALA A 395 -11.50 1.53 3.95
N ARG A 396 -11.31 2.77 3.49
CA ARG A 396 -12.42 3.72 3.27
C ARG A 396 -13.38 3.19 2.20
N TYR A 397 -12.84 2.66 1.11
CA TYR A 397 -13.59 2.10 -0.01
C TYR A 397 -14.47 0.92 0.43
N VAL A 398 -13.87 -0.06 1.11
CA VAL A 398 -14.60 -1.24 1.59
C VAL A 398 -15.58 -0.89 2.70
N TRP A 399 -15.27 0.07 3.57
CA TRP A 399 -16.23 0.56 4.56
C TRP A 399 -17.50 1.17 3.93
N ASN A 400 -17.37 1.84 2.78
CA ASN A 400 -18.52 2.37 2.03
C ASN A 400 -19.19 1.33 1.13
N ASN A 401 -18.89 0.04 1.32
CA ASN A 401 -19.37 -1.05 0.49
C ASN A 401 -19.03 -0.90 -1.01
N GLY A 402 -17.93 -0.21 -1.32
CA GLY A 402 -17.54 0.07 -2.70
C GLY A 402 -18.33 1.20 -3.37
N PHE A 403 -19.33 1.78 -2.71
CA PHE A 403 -20.07 2.93 -3.22
C PHE A 403 -19.33 4.24 -2.91
N PRO A 404 -19.47 5.27 -3.75
CA PRO A 404 -19.11 6.63 -3.34
C PRO A 404 -19.83 6.93 -2.03
N ALA A 405 -19.12 7.52 -1.06
CA ALA A 405 -19.80 8.04 0.11
C ALA A 405 -20.86 9.02 -0.38
N ASP A 406 -22.03 9.08 0.26
CA ASP A 406 -23.06 10.06 -0.08
C ASP A 406 -22.43 11.46 -0.24
N ASP A 407 -22.25 11.85 -1.50
CA ASP A 407 -21.50 13.03 -1.96
C ASP A 407 -22.43 14.26 -2.02
N THR A 408 -23.67 14.12 -1.50
CA THR A 408 -24.69 15.18 -1.42
C THR A 408 -24.29 16.37 -0.54
N LEU A 409 -23.17 16.31 0.17
CA LEU A 409 -22.64 17.47 0.88
C LEU A 409 -21.82 18.33 -0.10
N PRO A 410 -22.27 19.56 -0.39
CA PRO A 410 -21.73 20.37 -1.48
C PRO A 410 -20.28 20.86 -1.27
N ASP A 411 -19.66 20.66 -0.10
CA ASP A 411 -18.34 21.21 0.23
C ASP A 411 -17.32 20.17 0.70
N LEU A 412 -16.10 20.28 0.14
CA LEU A 412 -14.90 19.64 0.66
C LEU A 412 -14.63 20.20 2.07
N ARG A 413 -14.55 19.33 3.08
CA ARG A 413 -14.41 19.71 4.50
C ARG A 413 -12.97 20.07 4.86
N TYR A 414 -11.99 19.47 4.20
CA TYR A 414 -10.57 19.58 4.56
C TYR A 414 -9.70 20.26 3.51
N SER A 415 -10.34 20.73 2.43
CA SER A 415 -9.68 21.39 1.33
C SER A 415 -10.54 22.53 0.81
N VAL A 416 -9.92 23.67 0.48
CA VAL A 416 -10.64 24.75 -0.21
C VAL A 416 -10.71 24.38 -1.69
N ARG A 417 -11.90 24.07 -2.18
CA ARG A 417 -12.13 23.62 -3.56
C ARG A 417 -11.54 24.58 -4.59
N ASP A 418 -11.86 25.86 -4.49
CA ASP A 418 -11.38 26.90 -5.42
C ASP A 418 -9.84 26.98 -5.46
N ASP A 419 -9.17 26.89 -4.31
CA ASP A 419 -7.71 26.88 -4.27
C ASP A 419 -7.13 25.66 -4.99
N LEU A 420 -7.75 24.49 -4.81
CA LEU A 420 -7.31 23.27 -5.46
C LEU A 420 -7.52 23.34 -6.97
N LEU A 421 -8.65 23.88 -7.45
CA LEU A 421 -8.90 24.11 -8.88
C LEU A 421 -7.80 25.00 -9.48
N ASP A 422 -7.54 26.15 -8.85
CA ASP A 422 -6.55 27.14 -9.30
C ASP A 422 -5.12 26.60 -9.34
N LEU A 423 -4.75 25.83 -8.32
CA LEU A 423 -3.44 25.21 -8.25
C LEU A 423 -3.33 24.06 -9.26
N THR A 424 -4.36 23.23 -9.40
CA THR A 424 -4.38 22.08 -10.33
C THR A 424 -4.26 22.56 -11.77
N ARG A 425 -5.05 23.57 -12.17
CA ARG A 425 -4.96 24.22 -13.48
C ARG A 425 -3.54 24.69 -13.76
N ARG A 426 -2.92 25.42 -12.82
CA ARG A 426 -1.55 25.93 -12.98
C ARG A 426 -0.52 24.82 -13.14
N LYS A 427 -0.66 23.70 -12.41
CA LYS A 427 0.23 22.54 -12.56
C LYS A 427 0.09 21.91 -13.94
N LEU A 428 -1.14 21.68 -14.41
CA LEU A 428 -1.41 21.10 -15.72
C LEU A 428 -0.84 21.99 -16.85
N ALA A 429 -1.05 23.31 -16.78
CA ALA A 429 -0.50 24.26 -17.74
C ALA A 429 1.05 24.25 -17.73
N GLN A 430 1.67 24.29 -16.55
CA GLN A 430 3.13 24.23 -16.42
C GLN A 430 3.70 22.93 -17.01
N TRP A 431 3.03 21.80 -16.80
CA TRP A 431 3.46 20.51 -17.36
C TRP A 431 3.25 20.44 -18.87
N ALA A 432 2.16 21.00 -19.40
CA ALA A 432 1.94 21.11 -20.83
C ALA A 432 3.06 21.95 -21.50
N ASP A 433 3.42 23.09 -20.92
CA ASP A 433 4.53 23.93 -21.41
C ASP A 433 5.88 23.22 -21.35
N SER A 434 6.12 22.43 -20.29
CA SER A 434 7.33 21.64 -20.14
C SER A 434 7.41 20.52 -21.19
N ALA A 435 6.30 19.81 -21.43
CA ALA A 435 6.21 18.77 -22.45
C ALA A 435 6.42 19.37 -23.86
N ALA A 436 5.82 20.53 -24.14
CA ALA A 436 6.02 21.27 -25.39
C ALA A 436 7.50 21.63 -25.62
N SER A 437 8.16 22.15 -24.57
CA SER A 437 9.57 22.54 -24.61
C SER A 437 10.48 21.32 -24.84
N GLN A 438 10.21 20.20 -24.17
CA GLN A 438 10.96 18.95 -24.34
C GLN A 438 10.72 18.32 -25.71
N ALA A 439 9.49 18.38 -26.25
CA ALA A 439 9.19 17.91 -27.59
C ALA A 439 9.94 18.74 -28.65
N ALA A 440 10.00 20.07 -28.48
CA ALA A 440 10.77 20.94 -29.36
C ALA A 440 12.28 20.65 -29.29
N GLU A 441 12.81 20.37 -28.09
CA GLU A 441 14.21 19.96 -27.91
C GLU A 441 14.50 18.60 -28.58
N ALA A 442 13.65 17.60 -28.38
CA ALA A 442 13.78 16.28 -29.02
C ALA A 442 13.72 16.39 -30.56
N LYS A 443 12.83 17.23 -31.11
CA LYS A 443 12.75 17.53 -32.55
C LYS A 443 14.01 18.24 -33.08
N SER A 444 14.71 18.99 -32.25
CA SER A 444 15.97 19.64 -32.66
C SER A 444 17.13 18.64 -32.80
N LYS A 445 17.03 17.46 -32.17
CA LYS A 445 18.04 16.38 -32.16
C LYS A 445 17.79 15.32 -33.25
N THR A 446 17.08 15.68 -34.32
CA THR A 446 16.33 14.88 -35.32
C THR A 446 17.00 13.67 -36.03
N ASN A 447 18.22 13.27 -35.69
CA ASN A 447 18.91 12.19 -36.40
C ASN A 447 18.59 10.78 -35.87
N GLU A 448 17.95 10.64 -34.70
CA GLU A 448 17.66 9.33 -34.09
C GLU A 448 16.15 9.00 -34.04
N THR A 449 15.77 7.78 -34.43
CA THR A 449 14.37 7.29 -34.41
C THR A 449 13.75 7.32 -33.01
N SER A 450 14.56 7.10 -31.96
CA SER A 450 14.17 7.20 -30.56
C SER A 450 13.69 8.60 -30.18
N GLU A 451 14.39 9.65 -30.64
CA GLU A 451 14.05 11.05 -30.38
C GLU A 451 12.77 11.47 -31.11
N ILE A 452 12.52 10.95 -32.31
CA ILE A 452 11.26 11.18 -33.04
C ILE A 452 10.07 10.57 -32.31
N LEU A 453 10.23 9.33 -31.81
CA LEU A 453 9.18 8.67 -31.03
C LEU A 453 8.93 9.43 -29.72
N LEU A 454 9.99 9.83 -29.03
CA LEU A 454 9.90 10.62 -27.80
C LEU A 454 9.17 11.95 -28.04
N ALA A 455 9.50 12.67 -29.12
CA ALA A 455 8.82 13.91 -29.48
C ALA A 455 7.30 13.70 -29.67
N ARG A 456 6.89 12.63 -30.37
CA ARG A 456 5.46 12.31 -30.57
C ARG A 456 4.74 12.03 -29.25
N VAL A 457 5.36 11.23 -28.38
CA VAL A 457 4.81 10.92 -27.05
C VAL A 457 4.65 12.19 -26.22
N LEU A 458 5.64 13.10 -26.25
CA LEU A 458 5.58 14.38 -25.54
C LEU A 458 4.52 15.34 -26.11
N GLU A 459 4.31 15.36 -27.42
CA GLU A 459 3.23 16.16 -28.04
C GLU A 459 1.84 15.65 -27.68
N GLU A 460 1.66 14.33 -27.65
CA GLU A 460 0.41 13.72 -27.21
C GLU A 460 0.14 14.00 -25.73
N GLU A 461 1.19 13.92 -24.90
CA GLU A 461 1.13 14.27 -23.49
C GLU A 461 0.77 15.76 -23.30
N GLN A 462 1.40 16.67 -24.05
CA GLN A 462 1.05 18.10 -24.04
C GLN A 462 -0.43 18.31 -24.38
N LYS A 463 -0.93 17.69 -25.46
CA LYS A 463 -2.33 17.82 -25.89
C LYS A 463 -3.29 17.32 -24.80
N ARG A 464 -2.99 16.18 -24.19
CA ARG A 464 -3.75 15.62 -23.07
C ARG A 464 -3.79 16.58 -21.88
N LEU A 465 -2.63 17.09 -21.46
CA LEU A 465 -2.54 18.01 -20.32
C LEU A 465 -3.30 19.32 -20.55
N GLN A 466 -3.25 19.86 -21.77
CA GLN A 466 -3.99 21.05 -22.15
C GLN A 466 -5.51 20.80 -22.14
N GLU A 467 -5.96 19.65 -22.62
CA GLU A 467 -7.39 19.30 -22.60
C GLU A 467 -7.93 19.20 -21.17
N VAL A 468 -7.20 18.51 -20.28
CA VAL A 468 -7.58 18.43 -18.87
C VAL A 468 -7.57 19.82 -18.22
N ALA A 469 -6.60 20.67 -18.53
CA ALA A 469 -6.56 22.04 -18.02
C ALA A 469 -7.80 22.86 -18.47
N ASN A 470 -8.21 22.70 -19.73
CA ASN A 470 -9.40 23.37 -20.26
C ASN A 470 -10.68 22.90 -19.57
N GLN A 471 -10.79 21.62 -19.20
CA GLN A 471 -11.95 21.12 -18.45
C GLN A 471 -12.00 21.63 -17.01
N VAL A 472 -10.84 21.73 -16.34
CA VAL A 472 -10.73 22.39 -15.02
C VAL A 472 -11.16 23.85 -15.12
N ASP A 473 -10.84 24.52 -16.23
CA ASP A 473 -11.27 25.90 -16.49
C ASP A 473 -12.78 26.03 -16.72
N ARG A 474 -13.37 25.14 -17.52
CA ARG A 474 -14.84 25.07 -17.72
C ARG A 474 -15.57 24.91 -16.38
N LEU A 475 -15.07 24.02 -15.52
CA LEU A 475 -15.62 23.78 -14.18
C LEU A 475 -15.51 25.01 -13.27
N ARG A 476 -14.40 25.75 -13.37
CA ARG A 476 -14.20 26.98 -12.60
C ARG A 476 -15.12 28.13 -13.06
N GLU A 477 -15.34 28.26 -14.36
CA GLU A 477 -16.15 29.34 -14.94
C GLU A 477 -17.65 29.14 -14.72
N THR A 478 -18.09 27.89 -14.60
CA THR A 478 -19.49 27.53 -14.41
C THR A 478 -19.82 27.48 -12.92
N ALA A 479 -20.68 28.38 -12.44
CA ALA A 479 -21.13 28.36 -11.04
C ALA A 479 -22.10 27.19 -10.73
N ASP A 480 -22.68 26.58 -11.77
CA ASP A 480 -23.68 25.51 -11.67
C ASP A 480 -23.06 24.12 -11.84
N TRP A 481 -22.63 23.53 -10.72
CA TRP A 481 -21.97 22.22 -10.67
C TRP A 481 -22.92 21.06 -10.98
N GLU A 482 -24.22 21.20 -10.66
CA GLU A 482 -25.23 20.18 -10.94
C GLU A 482 -25.40 20.00 -12.46
N SER A 483 -25.32 21.11 -13.22
CA SER A 483 -25.38 21.05 -14.68
C SER A 483 -24.18 20.31 -15.30
N LEU A 484 -22.99 20.43 -14.69
CA LEU A 484 -21.75 19.82 -15.17
C LEU A 484 -21.60 18.35 -14.80
N GLU A 485 -22.29 17.87 -13.76
CA GLU A 485 -22.28 16.45 -13.42
C GLU A 485 -22.89 15.59 -14.54
N ASN A 486 -23.79 16.16 -15.34
CA ASN A 486 -24.39 15.51 -16.50
C ASN A 486 -23.53 15.58 -17.78
N ASP A 487 -22.48 16.41 -17.79
CA ASP A 487 -21.57 16.52 -18.92
C ASP A 487 -20.44 15.49 -18.78
N GLN A 488 -20.43 14.49 -19.66
CA GLN A 488 -19.44 13.39 -19.65
C GLN A 488 -17.99 13.90 -19.71
N ASP A 489 -17.74 15.05 -20.36
CA ASP A 489 -16.41 15.64 -20.45
C ASP A 489 -15.92 16.13 -19.09
N THR A 490 -16.80 16.71 -18.26
CA THR A 490 -16.43 17.37 -17.01
C THR A 490 -16.76 16.54 -15.77
N ALA A 491 -17.59 15.51 -15.86
CA ALA A 491 -17.98 14.63 -14.76
C ALA A 491 -16.79 14.11 -13.94
N THR A 492 -15.70 13.73 -14.60
CA THR A 492 -14.48 13.22 -13.93
C THR A 492 -13.76 14.30 -13.13
N VAL A 493 -13.70 15.51 -13.70
CA VAL A 493 -13.09 16.66 -13.03
C VAL A 493 -13.97 17.06 -11.85
N THR A 494 -15.28 17.20 -12.07
CA THR A 494 -16.29 17.46 -11.05
C THR A 494 -16.14 16.49 -9.87
N GLN A 495 -16.12 15.18 -10.15
CA GLN A 495 -15.97 14.14 -9.15
C GLN A 495 -14.65 14.26 -8.36
N ALA A 496 -13.54 14.57 -9.02
CA ALA A 496 -12.25 14.73 -8.34
C ALA A 496 -12.25 15.85 -7.28
N PHE A 497 -13.07 16.88 -7.49
CA PHE A 497 -13.20 18.05 -6.60
C PHE A 497 -14.47 18.03 -5.72
N SER A 498 -15.37 17.06 -5.90
CA SER A 498 -16.53 16.81 -5.02
C SER A 498 -16.35 15.59 -4.12
N SER A 499 -15.36 14.73 -4.41
CA SER A 499 -15.12 13.48 -3.70
C SER A 499 -14.94 13.64 -2.19
N ARG A 500 -15.93 13.13 -1.43
CA ARG A 500 -15.79 13.02 0.03
C ARG A 500 -14.73 12.00 0.44
N MET A 501 -14.58 10.93 -0.33
CA MET A 501 -13.56 9.91 -0.08
C MET A 501 -12.14 10.50 -0.20
N ALA A 502 -11.89 11.27 -1.26
CA ALA A 502 -10.63 11.96 -1.46
C ALA A 502 -10.39 13.01 -0.37
N ASP A 503 -11.43 13.77 0.01
CA ASP A 503 -11.31 14.76 1.07
C ASP A 503 -10.95 14.14 2.42
N ASP A 504 -11.63 13.05 2.81
CA ASP A 504 -11.33 12.26 4.01
C ASP A 504 -9.87 11.74 4.00
N MET A 505 -9.37 11.29 2.84
CA MET A 505 -7.97 10.83 2.68
C MET A 505 -6.95 11.99 2.58
N SER A 506 -7.43 13.20 2.33
CA SER A 506 -6.63 14.42 2.28
C SER A 506 -6.51 15.13 3.65
N MET A 507 -7.13 14.57 4.68
CA MET A 507 -7.11 15.12 6.02
C MET A 507 -5.69 15.21 6.59
N ASP A 508 -5.47 16.18 7.47
CA ASP A 508 -4.19 16.33 8.18
C ASP A 508 -4.08 15.29 9.32
N PHE A 509 -3.51 14.12 8.99
CA PHE A 509 -3.22 13.07 9.96
C PHE A 509 -2.05 13.43 10.89
N MET A 510 -1.30 14.52 10.64
CA MET A 510 -0.35 15.01 11.65
C MET A 510 -1.05 15.54 12.89
N ALA A 511 -2.28 16.03 12.77
CA ALA A 511 -3.04 16.53 13.91
C ALA A 511 -3.22 15.46 14.99
N PRO A 512 -3.82 14.28 14.73
CA PRO A 512 -3.95 13.22 15.75
C PRO A 512 -2.60 12.69 16.24
N ILE A 513 -1.56 12.72 15.41
CA ILE A 513 -0.22 12.31 15.80
C ILE A 513 0.41 13.28 16.79
N LEU A 514 0.36 14.58 16.50
CA LEU A 514 0.84 15.65 17.37
C LEU A 514 0.03 15.70 18.65
N ARG A 515 -1.27 15.45 18.57
CA ARG A 515 -2.11 15.32 19.76
C ARG A 515 -1.69 14.14 20.61
N GLY A 516 -1.49 12.97 20.02
CA GLY A 516 -0.96 11.79 20.72
C GLY A 516 0.42 12.03 21.33
N PHE A 517 1.27 12.85 20.68
CA PHE A 517 2.58 13.25 21.21
C PHE A 517 2.49 14.20 22.42
N ILE A 518 1.55 15.15 22.40
CA ILE A 518 1.36 16.12 23.49
C ILE A 518 0.56 15.50 24.66
N THR A 519 -0.24 14.48 24.37
CA THR A 519 -1.06 13.79 25.37
C THR A 519 -0.19 12.92 26.29
N PRO A 520 -0.25 13.12 27.62
CA PRO A 520 0.51 12.31 28.56
C PRO A 520 0.19 10.82 28.45
N LEU A 521 1.23 9.98 28.46
CA LEU A 521 1.14 8.52 28.43
C LEU A 521 0.47 7.93 27.17
N ALA A 522 0.21 8.75 26.15
CA ALA A 522 -0.26 8.28 24.85
C ALA A 522 0.92 8.14 23.88
N THR A 523 0.81 7.18 22.96
CA THR A 523 1.70 7.16 21.80
C THR A 523 1.11 7.96 20.65
N ARG A 524 2.01 8.45 19.79
CA ARG A 524 1.66 8.97 18.47
C ARG A 524 0.74 8.03 17.68
N GLY A 525 1.03 6.73 17.71
CA GLY A 525 0.29 5.70 17.00
C GLY A 525 -1.11 5.44 17.58
N GLN A 526 -1.27 5.55 18.91
CA GLN A 526 -2.58 5.49 19.56
C GLN A 526 -3.45 6.69 19.20
N GLY A 527 -2.89 7.91 19.22
CA GLY A 527 -3.63 9.11 18.81
C GLY A 527 -4.23 8.96 17.42
N LEU A 528 -3.45 8.46 16.47
CA LEU A 528 -3.90 8.16 15.11
C LEU A 528 -4.90 6.99 15.03
N TYR A 529 -4.66 5.92 15.79
CA TYR A 529 -5.56 4.76 15.88
C TYR A 529 -6.98 5.14 16.30
N HIS A 530 -7.09 5.81 17.45
CA HIS A 530 -8.38 6.25 18.01
C HIS A 530 -9.06 7.26 17.10
N PHE A 531 -8.26 8.12 16.46
CA PHE A 531 -8.74 9.05 15.45
C PHE A 531 -9.42 8.32 14.28
N TRP A 532 -8.75 7.37 13.65
CA TRP A 532 -9.33 6.59 12.54
C TRP A 532 -10.53 5.75 12.98
N ARG A 533 -10.45 5.13 14.17
CA ARG A 533 -11.56 4.35 14.75
C ARG A 533 -12.82 5.18 14.83
N HIS A 534 -12.71 6.39 15.40
CA HIS A 534 -13.84 7.27 15.61
C HIS A 534 -14.29 7.96 14.32
N ARG A 535 -13.35 8.55 13.58
CA ARG A 535 -13.66 9.35 12.38
C ARG A 535 -14.26 8.51 11.25
N PHE A 536 -13.76 7.29 11.06
CA PHE A 536 -14.18 6.44 9.94
C PHE A 536 -15.09 5.28 10.34
N GLY A 537 -15.35 5.06 11.63
CA GLY A 537 -16.18 3.95 12.11
C GLY A 537 -15.57 2.56 11.93
N TRP A 538 -14.35 2.46 11.39
CA TRP A 538 -13.66 1.21 11.07
C TRP A 538 -13.46 0.25 12.25
N GLY A 539 -13.64 0.71 13.49
CA GLY A 539 -13.64 -0.13 14.67
C GLY A 539 -14.78 -1.16 14.69
N ALA A 540 -15.84 -0.97 13.91
CA ALA A 540 -16.97 -1.88 13.84
C ALA A 540 -16.75 -3.05 12.86
N VAL A 541 -15.93 -2.89 11.81
CA VAL A 541 -15.62 -3.99 10.88
C VAL A 541 -14.55 -4.89 11.47
N HIS A 542 -14.82 -6.18 11.49
CA HIS A 542 -13.89 -7.19 11.97
C HIS A 542 -13.76 -8.34 10.97
N GLN A 543 -12.64 -9.06 11.02
CA GLN A 543 -12.34 -10.15 10.08
C GLN A 543 -13.33 -11.33 10.13
N ARG A 544 -14.05 -11.51 11.25
CA ARG A 544 -14.99 -12.63 11.46
C ARG A 544 -16.42 -12.34 11.02
N GLY A 545 -16.82 -11.07 10.94
CA GLY A 545 -18.17 -10.77 10.47
C GLY A 545 -18.28 -11.27 9.02
N SER A 546 -19.41 -11.89 8.66
CA SER A 546 -19.86 -11.69 7.28
C SER A 546 -19.81 -10.19 7.07
N HIS A 547 -19.26 -9.73 5.93
CA HIS A 547 -19.15 -8.30 5.63
C HIS A 547 -20.51 -7.54 5.64
N GLN A 548 -21.60 -8.21 6.02
CA GLN A 548 -22.83 -7.68 6.56
C GLN A 548 -22.62 -7.00 7.94
N VAL A 549 -21.81 -5.94 8.01
CA VAL A 549 -21.76 -5.09 9.21
C VAL A 549 -23.06 -4.29 9.31
N ALA A 550 -23.91 -4.70 10.25
CA ALA A 550 -24.76 -3.91 11.16
C ALA A 550 -25.32 -2.57 10.63
N THR A 551 -26.33 -2.61 9.75
CA THR A 551 -27.32 -1.50 9.70
C THR A 551 -28.49 -1.69 10.66
N ASP A 552 -28.44 -2.71 11.54
CA ASP A 552 -29.35 -2.81 12.68
C ASP A 552 -29.11 -1.70 13.73
N VAL A 553 -28.09 -0.85 13.54
CA VAL A 553 -27.90 0.38 14.33
C VAL A 553 -28.89 1.46 13.86
N ALA A 554 -30.14 1.29 14.27
CA ALA A 554 -31.05 2.34 14.72
C ALA A 554 -31.43 3.47 13.74
N SER A 555 -31.51 3.23 12.42
CA SER A 555 -32.51 3.99 11.66
C SER A 555 -33.87 3.44 12.07
N SER A 556 -34.55 4.13 12.98
CA SER A 556 -35.94 3.84 13.39
C SER A 556 -36.95 4.00 12.25
N ASP A 557 -36.49 4.32 11.05
CA ASP A 557 -37.32 4.42 9.87
C ASP A 557 -37.65 3.01 9.35
N PRO A 558 -38.94 2.66 9.24
CA PRO A 558 -39.35 1.37 8.72
C PRO A 558 -38.81 1.19 7.29
N PRO A 559 -38.27 0.00 6.95
CA PRO A 559 -37.70 -0.29 5.64
C PRO A 559 -38.83 -0.36 4.60
N ASN A 560 -39.27 0.80 4.09
CA ASN A 560 -40.34 0.91 3.09
C ASN A 560 -39.84 0.91 1.65
N THR A 561 -38.54 0.76 1.44
CA THR A 561 -37.98 0.42 0.12
C THR A 561 -37.34 -0.96 0.25
N ALA A 562 -37.74 -1.88 -0.62
CA ALA A 562 -37.07 -3.16 -0.79
C ALA A 562 -35.64 -2.88 -1.27
N SER A 563 -34.74 -2.60 -0.32
CA SER A 563 -33.34 -2.33 -0.57
C SER A 563 -32.74 -3.58 -1.17
N ASP A 564 -32.26 -3.46 -2.40
CA ASP A 564 -31.57 -4.47 -3.18
C ASP A 564 -30.64 -5.32 -2.27
N PRO A 565 -30.68 -6.68 -2.35
CA PRO A 565 -29.81 -7.53 -1.55
C PRO A 565 -28.36 -7.06 -1.67
N ARG A 566 -27.79 -6.59 -0.56
CA ARG A 566 -26.46 -5.99 -0.55
C ARG A 566 -25.42 -6.95 -1.13
N ARG A 567 -24.75 -6.50 -2.19
CA ARG A 567 -23.67 -7.22 -2.86
C ARG A 567 -22.54 -7.54 -1.86
N PRO A 568 -21.91 -8.72 -1.93
CA PRO A 568 -20.78 -9.05 -1.07
C PRO A 568 -19.61 -8.09 -1.36
N LEU A 569 -18.86 -7.73 -0.32
CA LEU A 569 -17.74 -6.81 -0.45
C LEU A 569 -16.50 -7.47 -1.08
N PRO A 570 -15.64 -6.70 -1.76
CA PRO A 570 -14.35 -7.20 -2.18
C PRO A 570 -13.52 -7.67 -0.99
N SER A 571 -12.78 -8.75 -1.19
CA SER A 571 -11.80 -9.21 -0.20
C SER A 571 -10.62 -8.24 -0.16
N VAL A 572 -10.08 -7.95 1.02
CA VAL A 572 -8.94 -7.02 1.16
C VAL A 572 -7.78 -7.67 1.91
N LEU A 573 -6.57 -7.47 1.40
CA LEU A 573 -5.31 -7.92 1.98
C LEU A 573 -4.50 -6.70 2.44
N PHE A 574 -4.38 -6.51 3.75
CA PHE A 574 -3.55 -5.44 4.33
C PHE A 574 -2.14 -5.99 4.59
N ASN A 575 -1.16 -5.45 3.88
CA ASN A 575 0.21 -5.97 3.92
C ASN A 575 1.04 -5.23 4.97
N THR A 576 1.70 -5.98 5.84
CA THR A 576 2.60 -5.45 6.87
C THR A 576 3.91 -6.26 6.85
N SER A 577 4.95 -5.74 7.50
CA SER A 577 6.28 -6.36 7.49
C SER A 577 6.66 -6.81 8.90
N ASP A 578 7.05 -8.07 9.04
CA ASP A 578 7.71 -8.57 10.24
C ASP A 578 9.07 -7.89 10.43
N ALA A 579 9.18 -7.04 11.45
CA ALA A 579 10.38 -6.27 11.75
C ALA A 579 11.59 -7.16 12.09
N ASP A 580 11.35 -8.33 12.71
CA ASP A 580 12.42 -9.20 13.19
C ASP A 580 12.84 -10.22 12.11
N GLY A 581 11.88 -10.68 11.29
CA GLY A 581 12.08 -11.70 10.26
C GLY A 581 12.27 -11.15 8.84
N GLY A 582 11.96 -9.87 8.59
CA GLY A 582 12.01 -9.25 7.26
C GLY A 582 11.00 -9.82 6.26
N ARG A 583 10.01 -10.58 6.74
CA ARG A 583 8.98 -11.24 5.93
C ARG A 583 7.70 -10.42 5.87
N ARG A 584 6.92 -10.59 4.80
CA ARG A 584 5.58 -10.00 4.72
C ARG A 584 4.57 -10.80 5.53
N VAL A 585 3.70 -10.07 6.20
CA VAL A 585 2.58 -10.61 6.96
C VAL A 585 1.31 -9.98 6.39
N ILE A 586 0.34 -10.81 6.02
CA ILE A 586 -0.91 -10.39 5.39
C ILE A 586 -2.05 -10.47 6.41
N VAL A 587 -2.78 -9.36 6.57
CA VAL A 587 -4.00 -9.29 7.36
C VAL A 587 -5.21 -9.24 6.41
N GLY A 588 -5.86 -10.38 6.20
CA GLY A 588 -7.04 -10.48 5.32
C GLY A 588 -8.35 -10.04 5.97
N PHE A 589 -9.24 -9.46 5.16
CA PHE A 589 -10.66 -9.19 5.45
C PHE A 589 -11.53 -9.76 4.31
N PRO A 590 -12.17 -10.94 4.49
CA PRO A 590 -12.17 -11.77 5.69
C PRO A 590 -10.82 -12.43 5.97
N ARG A 591 -10.70 -13.08 7.14
CA ARG A 591 -9.44 -13.69 7.58
C ARG A 591 -8.97 -14.80 6.63
N LEU A 592 -7.70 -14.74 6.23
CA LEU A 592 -7.02 -15.86 5.56
C LEU A 592 -6.91 -17.08 6.48
N THR A 593 -7.12 -18.28 5.94
CA THR A 593 -7.03 -19.53 6.69
C THR A 593 -5.56 -19.94 6.92
N ARG A 594 -5.30 -20.70 7.99
CA ARG A 594 -3.95 -21.23 8.26
C ARG A 594 -3.54 -22.17 7.13
N GLY A 595 -2.32 -22.06 6.61
CA GLY A 595 -1.92 -22.82 5.43
C GLY A 595 -2.59 -22.38 4.12
N SER A 596 -3.22 -21.20 4.08
CA SER A 596 -3.85 -20.70 2.86
C SER A 596 -2.86 -20.19 1.81
N LEU A 597 -1.61 -19.90 2.19
CA LEU A 597 -0.57 -19.36 1.31
C LEU A 597 0.62 -20.33 1.20
N VAL A 598 1.32 -20.23 0.07
CA VAL A 598 2.56 -20.96 -0.19
C VAL A 598 3.64 -20.57 0.81
N GLY A 599 4.40 -21.54 1.31
CA GLY A 599 5.46 -21.31 2.30
C GLY A 599 4.97 -21.23 3.74
N SER A 600 3.66 -21.38 3.95
CA SER A 600 3.11 -21.55 5.29
C SER A 600 3.74 -22.76 5.99
N PRO A 601 4.16 -22.64 7.26
CA PRO A 601 4.64 -23.78 8.05
C PRO A 601 3.55 -24.83 8.33
N HIS A 602 2.31 -24.55 7.93
CA HIS A 602 1.17 -25.46 8.05
C HIS A 602 0.65 -25.95 6.69
N ALA A 603 1.23 -25.50 5.58
CA ALA A 603 0.93 -26.09 4.29
C ALA A 603 1.64 -27.44 4.17
N ASP A 604 0.94 -28.47 3.69
CA ASP A 604 1.47 -29.82 3.44
C ASP A 604 2.38 -29.85 2.19
N THR A 605 3.36 -28.95 2.12
CA THR A 605 4.28 -28.82 0.99
C THR A 605 5.67 -29.30 1.39
N SER A 606 5.88 -30.62 1.34
CA SER A 606 7.21 -31.23 1.44
C SER A 606 8.06 -30.81 0.24
N GLY A 607 9.04 -29.91 0.44
CA GLY A 607 9.95 -29.46 -0.61
C GLY A 607 9.94 -27.96 -0.91
N ALA A 608 9.40 -27.13 -0.02
CA ALA A 608 9.42 -25.69 -0.16
C ALA A 608 10.88 -25.17 -0.27
N GLY A 609 11.25 -24.66 -1.45
CA GLY A 609 12.58 -24.09 -1.72
C GLY A 609 12.87 -22.83 -0.89
N ARG A 610 14.08 -22.27 -1.01
CA ARG A 610 14.47 -21.03 -0.29
C ARG A 610 13.52 -19.87 -0.53
N ASP A 611 12.88 -19.80 -1.70
CA ASP A 611 11.92 -18.73 -2.03
C ASP A 611 10.69 -18.77 -1.12
N ALA A 612 10.30 -19.96 -0.64
CA ALA A 612 9.19 -20.11 0.30
C ALA A 612 9.53 -19.61 1.71
N GLU A 613 10.81 -19.50 2.07
CA GLU A 613 11.24 -18.99 3.37
C GLU A 613 10.83 -17.52 3.56
N TYR A 614 10.82 -16.74 2.47
CA TYR A 614 10.49 -15.31 2.48
C TYR A 614 9.12 -15.00 1.84
N ALA A 615 8.36 -16.04 1.50
CA ALA A 615 7.01 -15.89 0.99
C ALA A 615 6.10 -15.20 2.03
N PRO A 616 5.10 -14.43 1.58
CA PRO A 616 4.13 -13.80 2.46
C PRO A 616 3.37 -14.83 3.27
N LEU A 617 3.17 -14.53 4.56
CA LEU A 617 2.37 -15.37 5.43
C LEU A 617 1.13 -14.65 5.92
N PRO A 618 -0.02 -15.33 6.04
CA PRO A 618 -1.16 -14.76 6.72
C PRO A 618 -0.86 -14.58 8.22
N LEU A 619 -1.45 -13.58 8.86
CA LEU A 619 -1.26 -13.34 10.30
C LEU A 619 -1.61 -14.58 11.16
N CYS A 620 -2.54 -15.43 10.71
CA CYS A 620 -2.95 -16.66 11.39
C CYS A 620 -1.84 -17.75 11.43
N ASP A 621 -0.80 -17.63 10.62
CA ASP A 621 0.39 -18.51 10.66
C ASP A 621 1.43 -18.08 11.71
N PHE A 622 1.16 -17.00 12.45
CA PHE A 622 1.91 -16.62 13.64
C PHE A 622 1.11 -16.87 14.92
N ALA A 623 -0.22 -16.80 14.83
CA ALA A 623 -1.13 -16.87 15.96
C ALA A 623 -1.60 -18.31 16.25
N ALA A 624 -1.56 -18.72 17.50
CA ALA A 624 -2.23 -19.91 18.01
C ALA A 624 -3.75 -19.67 18.11
N ASP A 625 -4.50 -20.76 18.28
CA ASP A 625 -5.96 -20.67 18.40
C ASP A 625 -6.40 -20.22 19.80
N PRO A 626 -7.42 -19.34 19.90
CA PRO A 626 -8.13 -18.71 18.77
C PRO A 626 -7.33 -17.55 18.14
N VAL A 627 -7.18 -17.57 16.81
CA VAL A 627 -6.54 -16.47 16.08
C VAL A 627 -7.28 -15.15 16.35
N PRO A 628 -6.57 -14.05 16.67
CA PRO A 628 -7.19 -12.79 17.06
C PRO A 628 -8.06 -12.21 15.95
N ASN A 629 -9.19 -11.63 16.34
CA ASN A 629 -10.10 -10.93 15.45
C ASN A 629 -9.72 -9.45 15.41
N LEU A 630 -9.05 -9.02 14.36
CA LEU A 630 -8.65 -7.63 14.22
C LEU A 630 -9.79 -6.78 13.67
N SER A 631 -9.91 -5.55 14.17
CA SER A 631 -10.73 -4.52 13.53
C SER A 631 -10.05 -4.00 12.26
N LEU A 632 -10.84 -3.44 11.34
CA LEU A 632 -10.32 -2.81 10.13
C LEU A 632 -9.36 -1.66 10.47
N THR A 633 -9.67 -0.84 11.48
CA THR A 633 -8.76 0.21 11.96
C THR A 633 -7.40 -0.36 12.36
N ARG A 634 -7.39 -1.50 13.05
CA ARG A 634 -6.15 -2.13 13.51
C ARG A 634 -5.33 -2.64 12.34
N ALA A 635 -5.97 -3.26 11.36
CA ALA A 635 -5.29 -3.75 10.16
C ALA A 635 -4.67 -2.62 9.33
N VAL A 636 -5.41 -1.53 9.14
CA VAL A 636 -4.89 -0.30 8.51
C VAL A 636 -3.70 0.25 9.30
N ARG A 637 -3.80 0.35 10.64
CA ARG A 637 -2.67 0.77 11.46
C ARG A 637 -1.44 -0.12 11.28
N LEU A 638 -1.60 -1.44 11.22
CA LEU A 638 -0.46 -2.34 11.02
C LEU A 638 0.18 -2.15 9.63
N SER A 639 -0.64 -1.98 8.59
CA SER A 639 -0.15 -1.77 7.22
C SER A 639 0.46 -0.38 7.00
N SER A 640 -0.10 0.66 7.62
CA SER A 640 0.30 2.07 7.44
C SER A 640 1.20 2.60 8.56
N ASN A 641 1.84 1.72 9.34
CA ASN A 641 2.71 2.13 10.44
C ASN A 641 4.10 2.52 9.93
N PHE A 642 4.24 3.77 9.47
CA PHE A 642 5.53 4.29 9.07
C PHE A 642 6.50 4.33 10.26
N PRO A 643 7.72 3.76 10.16
CA PRO A 643 8.61 3.53 11.32
C PRO A 643 9.16 4.80 11.96
N PHE A 644 9.10 5.95 11.28
CA PHE A 644 9.75 7.16 11.77
C PHE A 644 8.97 7.80 12.91
N GLY A 645 9.42 7.49 14.13
CA GLY A 645 8.89 8.04 15.37
C GLY A 645 7.76 7.25 16.02
N PHE A 646 7.23 6.22 15.36
CA PHE A 646 6.22 5.38 15.99
C PHE A 646 6.90 4.20 16.66
N SER A 647 6.48 3.88 17.89
CA SER A 647 6.83 2.58 18.47
C SER A 647 6.26 1.51 17.55
N VAL A 648 7.12 0.57 17.14
CA VAL A 648 6.73 -0.54 16.26
C VAL A 648 5.56 -1.28 16.91
N PRO A 649 4.38 -1.37 16.25
CA PRO A 649 3.25 -2.16 16.71
C PRO A 649 3.72 -3.55 17.08
N MET A 650 3.49 -3.91 18.34
CA MET A 650 3.81 -5.22 18.85
C MET A 650 2.51 -5.98 19.02
N LEU A 651 2.45 -7.14 18.39
CA LEU A 651 1.45 -8.17 18.62
C LEU A 651 2.05 -9.18 19.60
N SER A 652 1.54 -9.17 20.82
CA SER A 652 1.96 -9.96 21.99
C SER A 652 0.72 -10.40 22.76
N GLU A 653 0.87 -11.39 23.65
CA GLU A 653 -0.19 -11.79 24.58
C GLU A 653 -0.71 -10.60 25.40
N SER A 654 0.15 -9.61 25.73
CA SER A 654 -0.28 -8.37 26.37
C SER A 654 -1.12 -7.49 25.42
N SER A 655 -0.63 -7.16 24.22
CA SER A 655 -1.34 -6.22 23.34
C SER A 655 -2.63 -6.79 22.75
N VAL A 656 -2.71 -8.12 22.60
CA VAL A 656 -3.87 -8.83 22.09
C VAL A 656 -4.02 -10.10 22.94
N PRO A 657 -4.87 -10.11 23.98
CA PRO A 657 -4.97 -11.22 24.95
C PRO A 657 -5.19 -12.61 24.34
N ALA A 658 -5.77 -12.69 23.13
CA ALA A 658 -5.98 -13.93 22.40
C ALA A 658 -4.76 -14.41 21.58
N LEU A 659 -3.76 -13.56 21.35
CA LEU A 659 -2.61 -13.89 20.51
C LEU A 659 -1.52 -14.58 21.33
N LYS A 660 -1.54 -15.91 21.35
CA LYS A 660 -0.36 -16.70 21.69
C LYS A 660 0.41 -17.02 20.42
N ILE A 661 1.71 -16.77 20.36
CA ILE A 661 2.50 -17.18 19.18
C ILE A 661 2.78 -18.68 19.29
N HIS A 662 2.40 -19.47 18.28
CA HIS A 662 2.61 -20.91 18.34
C HIS A 662 4.07 -21.28 17.99
N LYS A 663 4.52 -22.44 18.47
CA LYS A 663 5.92 -22.90 18.33
C LYS A 663 6.40 -23.11 16.89
N LYS A 664 5.48 -23.27 15.94
CA LYS A 664 5.79 -23.43 14.50
C LYS A 664 5.86 -22.09 13.75
N ALA A 665 5.61 -20.97 14.43
CA ALA A 665 5.76 -19.66 13.80
C ALA A 665 7.21 -19.51 13.32
N PRO A 666 7.46 -18.85 12.19
CA PRO A 666 8.79 -18.70 11.64
C PRO A 666 9.77 -18.15 12.70
N PRO A 667 10.92 -18.82 12.92
CA PRO A 667 11.86 -18.41 13.94
C PRO A 667 12.51 -17.07 13.59
N ILE A 668 12.91 -16.34 14.62
CA ILE A 668 13.81 -15.18 14.45
C ILE A 668 15.24 -15.74 14.43
N ARG A 669 16.13 -15.17 13.60
CA ARG A 669 17.53 -15.60 13.54
C ARG A 669 18.14 -15.59 14.95
N GLY A 670 18.58 -16.76 15.42
CA GLY A 670 19.17 -16.93 16.75
C GLY A 670 18.18 -17.19 17.90
N GLN A 671 16.87 -17.30 17.63
CA GLN A 671 15.86 -17.65 18.65
C GLN A 671 15.01 -18.83 18.18
N SER A 672 14.91 -19.87 19.01
CA SER A 672 14.10 -21.07 18.69
C SER A 672 12.60 -20.84 18.82
N GLN A 673 12.17 -19.84 19.60
CA GLN A 673 10.76 -19.52 19.82
C GLN A 673 10.55 -18.01 19.88
N ARG A 674 9.49 -17.55 19.22
CA ARG A 674 9.07 -16.16 19.20
C ARG A 674 7.97 -15.93 20.22
N LYS A 675 8.11 -14.86 21.03
CA LYS A 675 7.08 -14.43 22.00
C LYS A 675 6.26 -13.23 21.54
N THR A 676 6.81 -12.43 20.64
CA THR A 676 6.21 -11.17 20.17
C THR A 676 6.41 -11.02 18.68
N LEU A 677 5.38 -10.58 17.96
CA LEU A 677 5.42 -10.25 16.54
C LEU A 677 5.45 -8.73 16.40
N ARG A 678 6.56 -8.19 15.90
CA ARG A 678 6.74 -6.75 15.68
C ARG A 678 6.45 -6.46 14.22
N LEU A 679 5.50 -5.56 13.96
CA LEU A 679 4.98 -5.29 12.64
C LEU A 679 5.27 -3.84 12.23
N LEU A 680 5.84 -3.67 11.05
CA LEU A 680 6.12 -2.40 10.39
C LEU A 680 5.20 -2.22 9.19
N ASP A 681 5.22 -1.02 8.61
CA ASP A 681 4.63 -0.77 7.29
C ASP A 681 5.02 -1.87 6.28
N GLY A 682 4.04 -2.36 5.51
CA GLY A 682 4.28 -3.34 4.45
C GLY A 682 5.27 -2.83 3.40
N GLY A 683 5.28 -1.51 3.18
CA GLY A 683 6.12 -0.82 2.21
C GLY A 683 7.62 -0.89 2.52
N VAL A 684 8.00 -1.36 3.71
CA VAL A 684 9.40 -1.63 4.07
C VAL A 684 9.95 -2.84 3.30
N VAL A 685 9.12 -3.85 3.01
CA VAL A 685 9.54 -5.06 2.28
C VAL A 685 9.05 -5.02 0.85
N ASP A 686 7.78 -4.69 0.65
CA ASP A 686 7.17 -4.54 -0.65
C ASP A 686 6.16 -3.39 -0.66
N ASN A 687 6.38 -2.44 -1.54
CA ASN A 687 5.53 -1.27 -1.70
C ASN A 687 4.76 -1.33 -3.03
N THR A 688 4.42 -2.51 -3.54
CA THR A 688 3.50 -2.67 -4.69
C THR A 688 2.21 -3.40 -4.31
N GLY A 689 2.27 -4.32 -3.34
CA GLY A 689 1.13 -5.16 -2.97
C GLY A 689 0.84 -6.29 -3.97
N ILE A 690 1.53 -6.31 -5.12
CA ILE A 690 1.41 -7.33 -6.17
C ILE A 690 1.82 -8.69 -5.63
N ASP A 691 2.84 -8.72 -4.79
CA ASP A 691 3.33 -9.95 -4.20
C ASP A 691 2.27 -10.73 -3.39
N SER A 692 1.42 -10.02 -2.65
CA SER A 692 0.39 -10.67 -1.85
C SER A 692 -0.74 -11.23 -2.73
N LEU A 693 -1.01 -10.60 -3.87
CA LEU A 693 -1.89 -11.17 -4.90
C LEU A 693 -1.24 -12.41 -5.53
N HIS A 694 0.04 -12.31 -5.90
CA HIS A 694 0.80 -13.43 -6.44
C HIS A 694 0.80 -14.62 -5.48
N ALA A 695 1.02 -14.40 -4.18
CA ALA A 695 0.98 -15.47 -3.17
C ALA A 695 -0.39 -16.16 -3.07
N VAL A 696 -1.49 -15.41 -3.24
CA VAL A 696 -2.86 -15.98 -3.27
C VAL A 696 -3.07 -16.80 -4.54
N ILE A 697 -2.75 -16.24 -5.72
CA ILE A 697 -2.92 -16.93 -7.01
C ILE A 697 -2.05 -18.19 -7.09
N GLN A 698 -0.79 -18.10 -6.67
CA GLN A 698 0.12 -19.24 -6.63
C GLN A 698 -0.39 -20.34 -5.67
N SER A 699 -1.00 -19.96 -4.56
CA SER A 699 -1.59 -20.93 -3.63
C SER A 699 -2.82 -21.60 -4.22
N LEU A 700 -3.71 -20.84 -4.86
CA LEU A 700 -4.85 -21.38 -5.62
C LEU A 700 -4.38 -22.38 -6.67
N GLU A 701 -3.36 -22.02 -7.45
CA GLU A 701 -2.80 -22.87 -8.50
C GLU A 701 -2.25 -24.18 -7.92
N LYS A 702 -1.40 -24.11 -6.89
CA LYS A 702 -0.79 -25.32 -6.29
C LYS A 702 -1.84 -26.23 -5.67
N LYS A 703 -2.86 -25.67 -5.01
CA LYS A 703 -3.95 -26.46 -4.42
C LYS A 703 -4.88 -27.03 -5.49
N ALA A 704 -5.18 -26.27 -6.53
CA ALA A 704 -5.93 -26.78 -7.69
C ALA A 704 -5.17 -27.91 -8.41
N ALA A 705 -3.85 -27.86 -8.46
CA ALA A 705 -3.04 -28.95 -9.01
C ALA A 705 -3.08 -30.21 -8.12
N ALA A 706 -3.11 -30.03 -6.80
CA ALA A 706 -3.21 -31.14 -5.84
C ALA A 706 -4.63 -31.75 -5.77
N ASP A 707 -5.66 -30.92 -5.93
CA ASP A 707 -7.07 -31.32 -6.00
C ASP A 707 -7.79 -30.59 -7.16
N PRO A 708 -7.76 -31.18 -8.38
CA PRO A 708 -8.35 -30.56 -9.57
C PRO A 708 -9.87 -30.35 -9.52
N ARG A 709 -10.58 -31.04 -8.62
CA ARG A 709 -12.02 -30.87 -8.39
C ARG A 709 -12.31 -30.09 -7.11
N GLY A 710 -11.26 -29.68 -6.40
CA GLY A 710 -11.32 -28.91 -5.18
C GLY A 710 -11.85 -27.51 -5.40
N ARG A 711 -12.19 -26.85 -4.30
CA ARG A 711 -12.76 -25.50 -4.33
C ARG A 711 -11.80 -24.48 -4.93
N GLU A 712 -10.50 -24.59 -4.66
CA GLU A 712 -9.47 -23.73 -5.22
C GLU A 712 -9.42 -23.81 -6.74
N SER A 713 -9.60 -25.01 -7.31
CA SER A 713 -9.68 -25.23 -8.75
C SER A 713 -10.89 -24.51 -9.35
N VAL A 714 -12.06 -24.63 -8.71
CA VAL A 714 -13.29 -23.95 -9.11
C VAL A 714 -13.14 -22.43 -9.08
N VAL A 715 -12.56 -21.86 -8.03
CA VAL A 715 -12.33 -20.41 -7.93
C VAL A 715 -11.40 -19.95 -9.06
N LEU A 716 -10.28 -20.66 -9.25
CA LEU A 716 -9.29 -20.31 -10.24
C LEU A 716 -9.87 -20.41 -11.66
N ASP A 717 -10.64 -21.44 -11.97
CA ASP A 717 -11.32 -21.58 -13.26
C ASP A 717 -12.36 -20.51 -13.50
N ARG A 718 -13.08 -20.05 -12.47
CA ARG A 718 -13.99 -18.90 -12.60
C ARG A 718 -13.23 -17.62 -12.92
N LEU A 719 -12.10 -17.36 -12.25
CA LEU A 719 -11.24 -16.22 -12.57
C LEU A 719 -10.80 -16.25 -14.04
N ARG A 720 -10.34 -17.41 -14.54
CA ARG A 720 -9.94 -17.58 -15.94
C ARG A 720 -11.10 -17.38 -16.92
N ARG A 721 -12.25 -18.01 -16.63
CA ARG A 721 -13.44 -17.93 -17.49
C ARG A 721 -14.00 -16.52 -17.61
N ARG A 722 -13.94 -15.75 -16.51
CA ARG A 722 -14.39 -14.36 -16.48
C ARG A 722 -13.38 -13.43 -17.13
N GLY A 723 -12.09 -13.78 -17.10
CA GLY A 723 -11.00 -12.85 -17.39
C GLY A 723 -10.74 -11.93 -16.19
N VAL A 724 -9.52 -11.43 -16.07
CA VAL A 724 -9.07 -10.62 -14.94
C VAL A 724 -8.50 -9.29 -15.44
N VAL A 725 -9.05 -8.18 -15.00
CA VAL A 725 -8.40 -6.87 -15.16
C VAL A 725 -7.59 -6.58 -13.89
N PHE A 726 -6.28 -6.47 -14.07
CA PHE A 726 -5.33 -6.18 -13.01
C PHE A 726 -5.01 -4.68 -12.98
N ILE A 727 -5.43 -4.00 -11.92
CA ILE A 727 -5.20 -2.56 -11.73
C ILE A 727 -4.11 -2.36 -10.67
N GLU A 728 -2.97 -1.83 -11.10
CA GLU A 728 -1.92 -1.36 -10.21
C GLU A 728 -2.09 0.14 -9.96
N ILE A 729 -2.20 0.53 -8.69
CA ILE A 729 -2.17 1.92 -8.25
C ILE A 729 -0.81 2.19 -7.62
N ASP A 730 0.16 2.65 -8.42
CA ASP A 730 1.50 3.06 -7.97
C ASP A 730 1.48 4.50 -7.48
N SER A 731 1.11 4.68 -6.22
CA SER A 731 1.11 6.00 -5.58
C SER A 731 2.37 6.28 -4.77
N GLY A 732 3.34 5.36 -4.78
CA GLY A 732 4.52 5.41 -3.92
C GLY A 732 5.55 6.44 -4.38
N ALA A 733 6.02 7.28 -3.45
CA ALA A 733 7.18 8.12 -3.71
C ALA A 733 8.40 7.21 -3.93
N LYS A 734 8.94 7.23 -5.15
CA LYS A 734 10.20 6.55 -5.46
C LYS A 734 11.31 7.32 -4.75
N PRO A 735 12.24 6.67 -4.04
CA PRO A 735 13.29 7.41 -3.38
C PRO A 735 14.16 8.10 -4.43
N SER A 736 14.19 9.43 -4.44
CA SER A 736 15.11 10.17 -5.31
C SER A 736 16.51 10.18 -4.68
N GLY A 737 17.54 10.28 -5.52
CA GLY A 737 18.92 10.33 -5.06
C GLY A 737 19.12 11.42 -3.99
N SER A 738 19.95 11.15 -2.97
CA SER A 738 20.15 12.10 -1.87
C SER A 738 20.55 13.47 -2.40
N ARG A 739 19.75 14.49 -2.13
CA ARG A 739 20.12 15.88 -2.45
C ARG A 739 21.42 16.24 -1.72
N GLY A 740 22.26 17.07 -2.34
CA GLY A 740 23.55 17.51 -1.80
C GLY A 740 23.47 18.43 -0.58
N GLY A 741 22.66 18.10 0.42
CA GLY A 741 22.60 18.81 1.69
C GLY A 741 23.77 18.45 2.63
N PRO A 742 24.03 19.26 3.66
CA PRO A 742 25.14 19.05 4.61
C PRO A 742 25.04 17.73 5.40
N LEU A 743 23.84 17.16 5.53
CA LEU A 743 23.62 15.84 6.16
C LEU A 743 23.55 14.68 5.16
N ALA A 744 23.68 14.96 3.86
CA ALA A 744 23.53 13.93 2.83
C ALA A 744 24.56 12.82 2.96
N SER A 745 25.79 13.13 3.37
CA SER A 745 26.82 12.11 3.61
C SER A 745 26.44 11.12 4.72
N ALA A 746 25.78 11.62 5.78
CA ALA A 746 25.34 10.79 6.90
C ALA A 746 24.09 9.96 6.57
N THR A 747 23.19 10.48 5.73
CA THR A 747 21.96 9.77 5.33
C THR A 747 22.11 8.93 4.07
N ARG A 748 23.16 9.13 3.27
CA ARG A 748 23.40 8.43 2.00
C ARG A 748 23.39 6.90 2.15
N PRO A 749 23.98 6.27 3.19
CA PRO A 749 23.87 4.82 3.37
C PRO A 749 22.42 4.36 3.57
N LEU A 750 21.60 5.11 4.30
CA LEU A 750 20.17 4.82 4.50
C LEU A 750 19.38 5.01 3.21
N SER A 751 19.66 6.09 2.46
CA SER A 751 19.06 6.31 1.14
C SER A 751 19.45 5.21 0.15
N ALA A 752 20.71 4.77 0.14
CA ALA A 752 21.18 3.69 -0.71
C ALA A 752 20.50 2.35 -0.36
N LEU A 753 20.34 2.06 0.94
CA LEU A 753 19.59 0.89 1.39
C LEU A 753 18.13 0.94 0.95
N ASN A 754 17.46 2.09 1.11
CA ASN A 754 16.08 2.28 0.66
C ASN A 754 15.94 2.11 -0.85
N ASN A 755 16.87 2.67 -1.64
CA ASN A 755 16.90 2.51 -3.09
C ASN A 755 17.09 1.04 -3.49
N ALA A 756 18.01 0.33 -2.84
CA ALA A 756 18.27 -1.07 -3.14
C ALA A 756 17.05 -1.96 -2.83
N VAL A 757 16.40 -1.74 -1.68
CA VAL A 757 15.16 -2.44 -1.32
C VAL A 757 14.07 -2.14 -2.34
N TYR A 758 13.88 -0.87 -2.70
CA TYR A 758 12.86 -0.46 -3.68
C TYR A 758 13.10 -1.05 -5.08
N THR A 759 14.34 -1.03 -5.58
CA THR A 759 14.69 -1.64 -6.89
C THR A 759 14.46 -3.15 -6.88
N ASN A 760 14.82 -3.84 -5.79
CA ASN A 760 14.56 -5.27 -5.65
C ASN A 760 13.07 -5.58 -5.61
N ALA A 761 12.27 -4.76 -4.90
CA ALA A 761 10.82 -4.88 -4.87
C ALA A 761 10.21 -4.71 -6.26
N LEU A 762 10.61 -3.68 -7.02
CA LEU A 762 10.14 -3.48 -8.41
C LEU A 762 10.47 -4.66 -9.32
N ARG A 763 11.74 -5.14 -9.30
CA ARG A 763 12.14 -6.29 -10.12
C ARG A 763 11.34 -7.53 -9.78
N THR A 764 11.10 -7.77 -8.50
CA THR A 764 10.33 -8.91 -8.02
C THR A 764 8.86 -8.77 -8.41
N SER A 765 8.31 -7.55 -8.33
CA SER A 765 6.95 -7.24 -8.70
C SER A 765 6.66 -7.52 -10.18
N ASP A 766 7.57 -7.13 -11.09
CA ASP A 766 7.42 -7.41 -12.52
C ASP A 766 7.41 -8.92 -12.82
N GLN A 767 8.31 -9.68 -12.17
CA GLN A 767 8.34 -11.13 -12.30
C GLN A 767 7.05 -11.78 -11.77
N GLN A 768 6.62 -11.37 -10.57
CA GLN A 768 5.41 -11.89 -9.93
C GLN A 768 4.16 -11.60 -10.74
N GLN A 769 4.14 -10.45 -11.40
CA GLN A 769 3.07 -10.13 -12.32
C GLN A 769 3.06 -11.06 -13.54
N MET A 770 4.21 -11.30 -14.18
CA MET A 770 4.29 -12.26 -15.29
C MET A 770 3.82 -13.65 -14.83
N ASP A 771 4.12 -14.02 -13.59
CA ASP A 771 3.68 -15.29 -13.00
C ASP A 771 2.15 -15.32 -12.74
N ILE A 772 1.55 -14.20 -12.31
CA ILE A 772 0.08 -14.05 -12.20
C ILE A 772 -0.57 -14.18 -13.58
N GLU A 773 -0.08 -13.42 -14.57
CA GLU A 773 -0.58 -13.42 -15.94
C GLU A 773 -0.53 -14.82 -16.54
N ARG A 774 0.59 -15.52 -16.35
CA ARG A 774 0.76 -16.91 -16.75
C ARG A 774 -0.23 -17.83 -16.04
N SER A 775 -0.35 -17.72 -14.72
CA SER A 775 -1.23 -18.58 -13.91
C SER A 775 -2.70 -18.44 -14.31
N LEU A 776 -3.11 -17.23 -14.70
CA LEU A 776 -4.48 -16.93 -15.10
C LEU A 776 -4.73 -17.17 -16.61
N SER A 777 -3.69 -17.11 -17.45
CA SER A 777 -3.80 -17.43 -18.89
C SER A 777 -3.72 -18.92 -19.20
N ASP A 778 -3.02 -19.69 -18.36
CA ASP A 778 -2.88 -21.13 -18.58
C ASP A 778 -4.23 -21.83 -18.43
N SER A 779 -4.84 -22.18 -19.56
CA SER A 779 -6.11 -22.89 -19.61
C SER A 779 -6.03 -24.24 -18.86
N LEU A 780 -7.14 -24.70 -18.28
CA LEU A 780 -7.22 -25.97 -17.52
C LEU A 780 -6.66 -27.12 -18.36
N GLU A 781 -6.99 -27.09 -19.64
CA GLU A 781 -6.57 -27.96 -20.72
C GLU A 781 -5.06 -28.04 -20.89
N SER A 782 -4.39 -26.89 -20.98
CA SER A 782 -2.94 -26.80 -21.13
C SER A 782 -2.23 -27.40 -19.91
N ARG A 783 -2.84 -27.29 -18.73
CA ARG A 783 -2.31 -27.82 -17.47
C ARG A 783 -2.64 -29.29 -17.27
N MET A 784 -3.80 -29.77 -17.70
CA MET A 784 -4.09 -31.21 -17.75
C MET A 784 -3.08 -31.92 -18.63
N VAL A 785 -2.75 -31.34 -19.79
CA VAL A 785 -1.72 -31.88 -20.69
C VAL A 785 -0.35 -31.85 -20.02
N ALA A 786 0.02 -30.76 -19.36
CA ALA A 786 1.28 -30.69 -18.61
C ALA A 786 1.33 -31.66 -17.40
N THR A 787 0.18 -31.97 -16.79
CA THR A 787 0.06 -32.91 -15.67
C THR A 787 0.16 -34.34 -16.15
N ILE A 788 -0.54 -34.67 -17.24
CA ILE A 788 -0.43 -35.94 -17.98
C ILE A 788 1.02 -36.17 -18.46
N GLU A 789 1.72 -35.12 -18.90
CA GLU A 789 3.14 -35.18 -19.26
C GLU A 789 4.06 -35.38 -18.04
N ARG A 790 3.73 -34.84 -16.87
CA ARG A 790 4.58 -34.91 -15.66
C ARG A 790 4.42 -36.19 -14.84
N ASP A 791 3.22 -36.78 -14.82
CA ASP A 791 2.96 -38.02 -14.09
C ASP A 791 2.10 -38.99 -14.93
N PRO A 792 2.74 -39.79 -15.81
CA PRO A 792 2.06 -40.81 -16.60
C PRO A 792 1.39 -41.90 -15.75
N GLN A 793 1.79 -42.07 -14.47
CA GLN A 793 1.24 -43.12 -13.61
C GLN A 793 -0.14 -42.76 -13.06
N THR A 794 -0.48 -41.47 -12.98
CA THR A 794 -1.85 -41.01 -12.68
C THR A 794 -2.90 -41.51 -13.67
N LEU A 795 -2.51 -41.79 -14.93
CA LEU A 795 -3.39 -42.41 -15.92
C LEU A 795 -3.60 -43.92 -15.70
N ARG A 796 -2.77 -44.58 -14.89
CA ARG A 796 -2.79 -46.04 -14.67
C ARG A 796 -3.41 -46.46 -13.35
N ALA A 797 -3.25 -45.66 -12.29
CA ALA A 797 -3.60 -46.08 -10.93
C ALA A 797 -5.13 -46.15 -10.70
N ASP A 798 -5.89 -45.42 -11.50
CA ASP A 798 -7.35 -45.48 -11.55
C ASP A 798 -7.76 -44.82 -12.88
N PRO A 799 -8.27 -45.54 -13.89
CA PRO A 799 -8.92 -44.95 -15.06
C PRO A 799 -10.25 -44.37 -14.57
N ILE A 800 -10.18 -43.39 -13.67
CA ILE A 800 -11.28 -42.57 -13.21
C ILE A 800 -11.99 -42.15 -14.47
N ARG A 801 -13.27 -42.50 -14.55
CA ARG A 801 -14.26 -41.93 -15.47
C ARG A 801 -13.95 -40.45 -15.64
N PHE A 802 -13.20 -40.17 -16.68
CA PHE A 802 -13.00 -38.86 -17.20
C PHE A 802 -14.28 -38.59 -17.99
N ASP A 803 -15.37 -38.35 -17.26
CA ASP A 803 -16.61 -37.78 -17.78
C ASP A 803 -16.32 -36.31 -18.14
N PHE A 804 -15.36 -36.10 -19.05
CA PHE A 804 -15.20 -34.81 -19.67
C PHE A 804 -16.47 -34.56 -20.45
N THR A 805 -17.04 -33.39 -20.21
CA THR A 805 -18.04 -32.91 -21.15
C THR A 805 -17.37 -32.82 -22.52
N LYS A 806 -18.14 -33.10 -23.56
CA LYS A 806 -17.71 -33.02 -24.96
C LYS A 806 -16.97 -31.71 -25.25
N GLU A 807 -17.42 -30.63 -24.63
CA GLU A 807 -16.84 -29.28 -24.72
C GLU A 807 -15.45 -29.20 -24.05
N GLU A 808 -15.26 -29.81 -22.88
CA GLU A 808 -13.97 -29.85 -22.16
C GLU A 808 -12.93 -30.66 -22.92
N LEU A 809 -13.31 -31.79 -23.53
CA LEU A 809 -12.36 -32.58 -24.32
C LEU A 809 -11.95 -31.84 -25.59
N VAL A 810 -12.90 -31.17 -26.27
CA VAL A 810 -12.61 -30.38 -27.48
C VAL A 810 -11.78 -29.15 -27.15
N ALA A 811 -12.02 -28.48 -26.01
CA ALA A 811 -11.15 -27.41 -25.53
C ALA A 811 -9.75 -27.95 -25.20
N ALA A 812 -9.67 -29.09 -24.48
CA ALA A 812 -8.43 -29.76 -24.08
C ALA A 812 -7.57 -30.11 -25.28
N THR A 813 -8.24 -30.66 -26.28
CA THR A 813 -7.72 -30.88 -27.61
C THR A 813 -7.21 -29.55 -28.14
N THR A 814 -8.06 -28.58 -28.46
CA THR A 814 -7.70 -27.33 -29.15
C THR A 814 -6.51 -26.59 -28.52
N ALA A 815 -6.39 -26.55 -27.19
CA ALA A 815 -5.28 -25.95 -26.46
C ALA A 815 -3.91 -26.62 -26.71
N VAL A 816 -3.88 -27.94 -26.97
CA VAL A 816 -2.66 -28.69 -27.34
C VAL A 816 -2.15 -28.31 -28.75
N PHE A 817 -3.04 -27.82 -29.62
CA PHE A 817 -2.75 -27.68 -31.06
C PHE A 817 -2.64 -26.26 -31.58
N GLN A 818 -3.14 -25.26 -30.86
CA GLN A 818 -2.60 -23.93 -31.09
C GLN A 818 -1.11 -24.04 -30.80
N PRO A 819 -0.23 -23.83 -31.79
CA PRO A 819 1.18 -23.65 -31.48
C PRO A 819 1.25 -22.61 -30.37
N ARG A 820 2.28 -22.64 -29.54
CA ARG A 820 2.69 -21.45 -28.77
C ARG A 820 3.10 -20.31 -29.73
N GLN A 821 2.27 -19.93 -30.69
CA GLN A 821 2.19 -18.55 -31.12
C GLN A 821 1.64 -17.84 -29.89
N PHE A 822 2.57 -17.39 -29.06
CA PHE A 822 2.42 -16.51 -27.90
C PHE A 822 1.69 -15.18 -28.22
N GLY A 823 0.92 -15.08 -29.31
CA GLY A 823 0.40 -13.83 -29.85
C GLY A 823 -1.10 -13.60 -29.72
N GLU A 824 -1.94 -14.64 -29.64
CA GLU A 824 -3.40 -14.45 -29.86
C GLU A 824 -4.29 -15.37 -29.00
N GLN A 825 -3.88 -15.72 -27.77
CA GLN A 825 -4.91 -16.11 -26.79
C GLN A 825 -5.63 -14.82 -26.35
N PRO A 826 -6.97 -14.79 -26.31
CA PRO A 826 -7.69 -13.63 -25.80
C PRO A 826 -7.12 -13.31 -24.42
N LEU A 827 -6.69 -12.06 -24.22
CA LEU A 827 -6.00 -11.59 -23.02
C LEU A 827 -6.83 -11.96 -21.79
N SER A 828 -6.50 -13.09 -21.15
CA SER A 828 -7.19 -13.51 -19.93
C SER A 828 -6.88 -12.55 -18.78
N VAL A 829 -5.77 -11.82 -18.90
CA VAL A 829 -5.36 -10.76 -17.99
C VAL A 829 -5.05 -9.50 -18.77
N VAL A 830 -5.74 -8.41 -18.43
CA VAL A 830 -5.44 -7.05 -18.92
C VAL A 830 -4.87 -6.26 -17.76
N ARG A 831 -3.76 -5.55 -17.98
CA ARG A 831 -3.10 -4.76 -16.93
C ARG A 831 -3.24 -3.27 -17.18
N PHE A 832 -3.67 -2.54 -16.15
CA PHE A 832 -3.59 -1.08 -16.10
C PHE A 832 -2.74 -0.63 -14.92
N ARG A 833 -1.96 0.44 -15.13
CA ARG A 833 -1.16 1.05 -14.07
C ARG A 833 -1.44 2.55 -13.98
N PHE A 834 -1.93 2.99 -12.83
CA PHE A 834 -2.05 4.40 -12.47
C PHE A 834 -0.83 4.81 -11.67
N THR A 835 -0.08 5.81 -12.14
CA THR A 835 1.19 6.23 -11.51
C THR A 835 1.14 7.67 -11.01
N CYS A 836 1.31 7.89 -9.71
CA CYS A 836 1.26 9.22 -9.10
C CYS A 836 2.58 10.04 -9.22
N ASN A 837 3.72 9.40 -9.50
CA ASN A 837 5.05 10.06 -9.43
C ASN A 837 5.90 9.92 -10.73
N HIS A 838 5.29 9.98 -11.91
CA HIS A 838 6.02 9.79 -13.18
C HIS A 838 6.56 11.09 -13.82
N LEU A 839 5.98 12.25 -13.51
CA LEU A 839 6.46 13.53 -14.06
C LEU A 839 7.75 13.98 -13.35
N ARG A 840 8.84 14.10 -14.12
CA ARG A 840 10.20 14.43 -13.66
C ARG A 840 10.30 15.72 -12.84
N ASP A 841 9.32 16.60 -12.89
CA ASP A 841 9.33 17.91 -12.21
C ASP A 841 8.70 17.91 -10.81
N THR A 842 8.26 16.77 -10.28
CA THR A 842 7.95 16.68 -8.84
C THR A 842 9.26 16.66 -8.05
N ARG A 843 9.93 17.82 -7.97
CA ARG A 843 11.04 18.09 -7.03
C ARG A 843 10.60 17.93 -5.56
N SER A 844 9.40 17.47 -5.29
CA SER A 844 8.85 17.18 -3.98
C SER A 844 8.87 15.67 -3.77
N ASP A 845 10.07 15.17 -3.46
CA ASP A 845 10.33 13.90 -2.77
C ASP A 845 9.80 14.01 -1.33
N VAL A 846 8.49 14.25 -1.23
CA VAL A 846 7.80 14.39 0.03
C VAL A 846 7.57 12.97 0.49
N MET A 847 8.59 12.40 1.12
CA MET A 847 8.46 11.16 1.88
C MET A 847 7.21 11.28 2.75
N THR A 848 6.26 10.36 2.53
CA THR A 848 5.18 9.98 3.47
C THR A 848 4.70 11.14 4.35
N ALA A 849 4.33 12.27 3.74
CA ALA A 849 3.76 13.34 4.54
C ALA A 849 2.37 12.89 4.97
N LEU A 850 2.16 12.90 6.28
CA LEU A 850 0.89 12.61 6.94
C LEU A 850 -0.06 13.82 6.86
N ALA A 851 0.40 14.91 6.24
CA ALA A 851 -0.38 16.08 5.87
C ALA A 851 0.04 16.54 4.48
N LEU A 852 -0.92 16.80 3.59
CA LEU A 852 -0.65 17.41 2.29
C LEU A 852 -1.03 18.88 2.34
N GLY A 853 -0.10 19.75 1.96
CA GLY A 853 -0.43 21.13 1.66
C GLY A 853 -1.31 21.24 0.40
N PRO A 854 -2.02 22.36 0.19
CA PRO A 854 -2.87 22.56 -0.98
C PRO A 854 -2.12 22.35 -2.32
N ASP A 855 -0.86 22.78 -2.40
CA ASP A 855 -0.02 22.57 -3.59
C ASP A 855 0.23 21.08 -3.86
N ASP A 856 0.58 20.31 -2.83
CA ASP A 856 0.78 18.86 -2.96
C ASP A 856 -0.52 18.15 -3.34
N LYS A 857 -1.66 18.52 -2.72
CA LYS A 857 -2.99 17.98 -3.07
C LYS A 857 -3.32 18.26 -4.55
N SER A 858 -3.11 19.49 -5.01
CA SER A 858 -3.37 19.87 -6.41
C SER A 858 -2.49 19.11 -7.40
N THR A 859 -1.23 18.82 -7.04
CA THR A 859 -0.35 17.98 -7.86
C THR A 859 -0.88 16.56 -7.96
N VAL A 860 -1.41 15.99 -6.88
CA VAL A 860 -2.02 14.65 -6.89
C VAL A 860 -3.27 14.61 -7.76
N ILE A 861 -4.14 15.62 -7.64
CA ILE A 861 -5.35 15.71 -8.46
C ILE A 861 -4.98 15.88 -9.94
N ALA A 862 -4.01 16.74 -10.26
CA ALA A 862 -3.54 16.90 -11.64
C ALA A 862 -2.98 15.59 -12.21
N MET A 863 -2.20 14.84 -11.43
CA MET A 863 -1.70 13.51 -11.82
C MET A 863 -2.85 12.53 -12.06
N TYR A 864 -3.79 12.46 -11.11
CA TYR A 864 -4.95 11.57 -11.21
C TYR A 864 -5.75 11.84 -12.48
N LEU A 865 -6.10 13.11 -12.74
CA LEU A 865 -6.84 13.48 -13.95
C LEU A 865 -6.06 13.10 -15.20
N SER A 866 -4.77 13.43 -15.27
CA SER A 866 -3.92 13.04 -16.40
C SER A 866 -3.93 11.52 -16.65
N GLU A 867 -3.80 10.71 -15.60
CA GLU A 867 -3.79 9.25 -15.68
C GLU A 867 -5.16 8.67 -16.09
N VAL A 868 -6.28 9.21 -15.59
CA VAL A 868 -7.64 8.75 -15.97
C VAL A 868 -7.89 8.99 -17.46
N PHE A 869 -7.52 10.17 -17.97
CA PHE A 869 -7.65 10.49 -19.39
C PHE A 869 -6.78 9.58 -20.27
N ARG A 870 -5.60 9.18 -19.80
CA ARG A 870 -4.78 8.17 -20.50
C ARG A 870 -5.44 6.80 -20.45
N TRP A 871 -5.89 6.38 -19.27
CA TRP A 871 -6.51 5.09 -19.06
C TRP A 871 -7.73 4.88 -19.95
N ARG A 872 -8.66 5.84 -20.06
CA ARG A 872 -9.82 5.72 -20.95
C ARG A 872 -9.42 5.50 -22.41
N LYS A 873 -8.42 6.24 -22.89
CA LYS A 873 -7.91 6.09 -24.25
C LYS A 873 -7.27 4.71 -24.48
N GLU A 874 -6.50 4.22 -23.51
CA GLU A 874 -5.89 2.89 -23.54
C GLU A 874 -6.96 1.78 -23.46
N LEU A 875 -7.99 2.00 -22.63
CA LEU A 875 -9.10 1.09 -22.44
C LEU A 875 -9.88 0.92 -23.74
N ASP A 876 -10.22 2.00 -24.44
CA ASP A 876 -10.92 1.91 -25.74
C ASP A 876 -10.11 1.07 -26.75
N ALA A 877 -8.80 1.30 -26.84
CA ALA A 877 -7.93 0.55 -27.74
C ALA A 877 -7.86 -0.94 -27.37
N ILE A 878 -7.79 -1.27 -26.07
CA ILE A 878 -7.78 -2.65 -25.58
C ILE A 878 -9.15 -3.30 -25.77
N LEU A 879 -10.24 -2.57 -25.58
CA LEU A 879 -11.59 -3.08 -25.83
C LEU A 879 -11.80 -3.38 -27.30
N ASP A 880 -11.25 -2.56 -28.20
CA ASP A 880 -11.28 -2.83 -29.64
C ASP A 880 -10.43 -4.06 -30.00
N GLU A 881 -9.22 -4.19 -29.45
CA GLU A 881 -8.40 -5.41 -29.60
C GLU A 881 -9.10 -6.64 -29.01
N TYR A 882 -9.75 -6.49 -27.86
CA TYR A 882 -10.51 -7.54 -27.20
C TYR A 882 -11.73 -7.95 -28.02
N ARG A 883 -12.47 -6.98 -28.58
CA ARG A 883 -13.58 -7.21 -29.53
C ARG A 883 -13.11 -7.94 -30.78
N ASP A 884 -11.95 -7.56 -31.32
CA ASP A 884 -11.37 -8.23 -32.49
C ASP A 884 -10.92 -9.65 -32.16
N SER A 885 -10.30 -9.86 -30.99
CA SER A 885 -9.81 -11.18 -30.53
C SER A 885 -10.94 -12.15 -30.17
N ILE A 886 -12.05 -11.69 -29.60
CA ILE A 886 -13.25 -12.50 -29.33
C ILE A 886 -14.15 -12.62 -30.56
N GLY A 887 -14.06 -11.65 -31.47
CA GLY A 887 -14.58 -11.73 -32.83
C GLY A 887 -14.01 -12.92 -33.61
N ILE A 888 -12.93 -13.54 -33.13
CA ILE A 888 -12.51 -14.91 -33.46
C ILE A 888 -13.49 -15.90 -32.82
N LYS A 889 -14.69 -15.90 -33.39
CA LYS A 889 -15.75 -16.92 -33.37
C LYS A 889 -15.47 -18.09 -32.43
N GLY A 890 -16.27 -18.24 -31.36
CA GLY A 890 -16.37 -19.53 -30.66
C GLY A 890 -16.68 -20.68 -31.63
N LEU A 891 -16.47 -21.94 -31.22
CA LEU A 891 -16.65 -23.17 -32.04
C LEU A 891 -17.89 -23.22 -32.95
N ASN A 892 -18.96 -22.49 -32.62
CA ASN A 892 -20.18 -22.37 -33.45
C ASN A 892 -20.07 -21.41 -34.64
N GLY A 893 -19.04 -20.56 -34.70
CA GLY A 893 -18.74 -19.70 -35.84
C GLY A 893 -17.56 -20.19 -36.69
N PHE A 894 -16.81 -21.19 -36.21
CA PHE A 894 -15.93 -21.96 -37.08
C PHE A 894 -16.82 -22.60 -38.15
N SER A 895 -16.59 -22.24 -39.41
CA SER A 895 -17.24 -22.92 -40.52
C SER A 895 -16.85 -24.40 -40.48
N ASN A 896 -17.64 -25.25 -41.13
CA ASN A 896 -17.25 -26.66 -41.32
C ASN A 896 -15.84 -26.79 -41.93
N ASP A 897 -15.42 -25.80 -42.74
CA ASP A 897 -14.08 -25.74 -43.33
C ASP A 897 -12.99 -25.41 -42.31
N ASP A 898 -13.27 -24.53 -41.33
CA ASP A 898 -12.31 -24.24 -40.27
C ASP A 898 -12.13 -25.43 -39.32
N ILE A 899 -13.21 -26.17 -39.04
CA ILE A 899 -13.19 -27.42 -38.25
C ILE A 899 -12.45 -28.53 -39.01
N ALA A 900 -12.71 -28.70 -40.31
CA ALA A 900 -12.00 -29.66 -41.15
C ALA A 900 -10.51 -29.30 -41.26
N GLY A 901 -10.19 -28.01 -41.43
CA GLY A 901 -8.83 -27.49 -41.44
C GLY A 901 -8.11 -27.71 -40.12
N LEU A 902 -8.78 -27.49 -38.98
CA LEU A 902 -8.28 -27.79 -37.65
C LEU A 902 -8.00 -29.29 -37.53
N THR A 903 -8.99 -30.14 -37.78
CA THR A 903 -8.90 -31.62 -37.72
C THR A 903 -7.75 -32.16 -38.58
N GLY A 904 -7.58 -31.63 -39.80
CA GLY A 904 -6.45 -31.98 -40.66
C GLY A 904 -5.08 -31.52 -40.13
N ARG A 905 -5.01 -30.37 -39.44
CA ARG A 905 -3.80 -29.96 -38.70
C ARG A 905 -3.54 -30.89 -37.50
N LEU A 906 -4.58 -31.30 -36.77
CA LEU A 906 -4.47 -32.23 -35.64
C LEU A 906 -3.89 -33.57 -36.08
N LEU A 907 -4.46 -34.17 -37.13
CA LEU A 907 -4.01 -35.44 -37.71
C LEU A 907 -2.56 -35.38 -38.19
N ARG A 908 -2.16 -34.29 -38.86
CA ARG A 908 -0.77 -34.10 -39.31
C ARG A 908 0.22 -33.95 -38.16
N ARG A 909 -0.20 -33.34 -37.04
CA ARG A 909 0.64 -33.22 -35.85
C ARG A 909 0.69 -34.54 -35.07
N ALA A 910 -0.45 -35.19 -34.87
CA ALA A 910 -0.53 -36.53 -34.27
C ALA A 910 0.38 -37.51 -35.03
N LYS A 911 0.35 -37.49 -36.37
CA LYS A 911 1.26 -38.27 -37.22
C LYS A 911 2.73 -37.95 -36.97
N ARG A 912 3.11 -36.67 -36.90
CA ARG A 912 4.51 -36.28 -36.63
C ARG A 912 4.98 -36.70 -35.24
N GLU A 913 4.14 -36.55 -34.22
CA GLU A 913 4.43 -36.95 -32.84
C GLU A 913 4.49 -38.48 -32.72
N LEU A 914 3.62 -39.23 -33.43
CA LEU A 914 3.72 -40.69 -33.55
C LEU A 914 5.03 -41.12 -34.21
N GLN A 915 5.45 -40.44 -35.27
CA GLN A 915 6.72 -40.73 -35.95
C GLN A 915 7.94 -40.41 -35.05
N GLN A 916 7.88 -39.31 -34.29
CA GLN A 916 8.92 -38.97 -33.31
C GLN A 916 8.94 -39.94 -32.13
N ALA A 917 7.76 -40.36 -31.67
CA ALA A 917 7.63 -41.35 -30.62
C ALA A 917 8.16 -42.71 -31.08
N ASP A 918 7.83 -43.16 -32.30
CA ASP A 918 8.39 -44.39 -32.88
C ASP A 918 9.92 -44.32 -32.95
N LEU A 919 10.49 -43.19 -33.41
CA LEU A 919 11.94 -43.00 -33.43
C LEU A 919 12.55 -43.05 -32.02
N LYS A 920 11.94 -42.37 -31.04
CA LYS A 920 12.40 -42.40 -29.65
C LYS A 920 12.28 -43.78 -29.02
N VAL A 921 11.20 -44.51 -29.31
CA VAL A 921 11.00 -45.88 -28.82
C VAL A 921 12.07 -46.80 -29.39
N ARG A 922 12.40 -46.69 -30.68
CA ARG A 922 13.52 -47.44 -31.29
C ARG A 922 14.86 -47.10 -30.63
N LEU A 923 15.14 -45.82 -30.40
CA LEU A 923 16.36 -45.38 -29.72
C LEU A 923 16.43 -45.85 -28.25
N LEU A 924 15.29 -45.86 -27.55
CA LEU A 924 15.17 -46.39 -26.20
C LEU A 924 15.37 -47.91 -26.19
N GLN A 925 14.79 -48.64 -27.14
CA GLN A 925 14.99 -50.09 -27.30
C GLN A 925 16.46 -50.41 -27.60
N ASP A 926 17.10 -49.68 -28.50
CA ASP A 926 18.52 -49.84 -28.80
C ASP A 926 19.38 -49.54 -27.56
N SER A 927 19.03 -48.51 -26.79
CA SER A 927 19.70 -48.19 -25.52
C SER A 927 19.47 -49.26 -24.46
N TRP A 928 18.29 -49.87 -24.38
CA TRP A 928 17.99 -50.94 -23.42
C TRP A 928 18.73 -52.22 -23.77
N ASN A 929 18.89 -52.53 -25.05
CA ASN A 929 19.66 -53.68 -25.52
C ASN A 929 21.17 -53.54 -25.24
N GLN A 930 21.64 -52.33 -24.93
CA GLN A 930 23.04 -52.06 -24.55
C GLN A 930 23.26 -52.06 -23.03
N ILE A 931 22.18 -52.04 -22.23
CA ILE A 931 22.25 -51.93 -20.77
C ILE A 931 21.50 -53.13 -20.18
N ASP A 932 22.24 -54.17 -19.80
CA ASP A 932 21.70 -55.47 -19.40
C ASP A 932 20.82 -55.47 -18.11
N ASP A 933 20.71 -54.34 -17.40
CA ASP A 933 20.11 -54.30 -16.05
C ASP A 933 19.18 -53.08 -15.81
N ILE A 934 18.37 -52.71 -16.81
CA ILE A 934 17.28 -51.73 -16.61
C ILE A 934 16.01 -52.49 -16.22
N ASP A 935 15.50 -52.21 -15.02
CA ASP A 935 14.22 -52.70 -14.52
C ASP A 935 13.07 -52.42 -15.50
N GLU A 936 12.17 -53.40 -15.67
CA GLU A 936 10.99 -53.32 -16.54
C GLU A 936 10.10 -52.13 -16.21
N GLN A 937 9.93 -51.76 -14.93
CA GLN A 937 9.09 -50.61 -14.57
C GLN A 937 9.67 -49.30 -15.12
N THR A 938 10.99 -49.17 -15.12
CA THR A 938 11.71 -48.02 -15.70
C THR A 938 11.57 -47.98 -17.22
N LYS A 939 11.63 -49.14 -17.90
CA LYS A 939 11.40 -49.22 -19.36
C LYS A 939 9.98 -48.79 -19.70
N ILE A 940 9.00 -49.32 -18.98
CA ILE A 940 7.59 -49.03 -19.14
C ILE A 940 7.29 -47.54 -18.88
N ALA A 941 7.89 -46.93 -17.85
CA ALA A 941 7.70 -45.52 -17.53
C ALA A 941 8.20 -44.59 -18.67
N ARG A 942 9.39 -44.86 -19.21
CA ARG A 942 9.96 -44.09 -20.34
C ARG A 942 9.18 -44.27 -21.64
N LEU A 943 8.65 -45.48 -21.88
CA LEU A 943 7.79 -45.76 -23.02
C LEU A 943 6.44 -45.04 -22.89
N SER A 944 5.83 -45.04 -21.70
CA SER A 944 4.60 -44.27 -21.46
C SER A 944 4.82 -42.78 -21.65
N GLU A 945 5.91 -42.20 -21.13
CA GLU A 945 6.24 -40.78 -21.33
C GLU A 945 6.36 -40.43 -22.83
N THR A 946 6.92 -41.34 -23.62
CA THR A 946 7.10 -41.16 -25.06
C THR A 946 5.78 -41.27 -25.84
N LEU A 947 4.84 -42.11 -25.40
CA LEU A 947 3.58 -42.40 -26.11
C LEU A 947 2.38 -41.59 -25.63
N VAL A 948 2.43 -41.02 -24.42
CA VAL A 948 1.33 -40.23 -23.84
C VAL A 948 0.88 -39.10 -24.76
N ARG A 949 1.83 -38.35 -25.33
CA ARG A 949 1.53 -37.22 -26.21
C ARG A 949 0.80 -37.62 -27.50
N PRO A 950 1.30 -38.57 -28.32
CA PRO A 950 0.62 -39.03 -29.52
C PRO A 950 -0.72 -39.73 -29.25
N VAL A 951 -0.86 -40.45 -28.13
CA VAL A 951 -2.13 -41.12 -27.79
C VAL A 951 -3.19 -40.09 -27.37
N THR A 952 -2.80 -39.09 -26.57
CA THR A 952 -3.69 -37.97 -26.21
C THR A 952 -4.15 -37.24 -27.48
N LEU A 953 -3.23 -36.98 -28.41
CA LEU A 953 -3.49 -36.39 -29.73
C LEU A 953 -4.53 -37.17 -30.56
N LEU A 954 -4.49 -38.50 -30.51
CA LEU A 954 -5.40 -39.38 -31.24
C LEU A 954 -6.80 -39.44 -30.60
N LEU A 955 -6.87 -39.52 -29.27
CA LEU A 955 -8.13 -39.48 -28.51
C LEU A 955 -8.90 -38.17 -28.74
N ALA A 956 -8.14 -37.08 -28.79
CA ALA A 956 -8.61 -35.74 -29.05
C ALA A 956 -9.24 -35.60 -30.46
N VAL A 957 -8.60 -36.19 -31.48
CA VAL A 957 -9.13 -36.29 -32.85
C VAL A 957 -10.40 -37.15 -32.91
N ARG A 958 -10.42 -38.28 -32.18
CA ARG A 958 -11.59 -39.18 -32.09
C ARG A 958 -12.82 -38.42 -31.60
N GLU A 959 -12.67 -37.62 -30.55
CA GLU A 959 -13.84 -36.96 -29.98
C GLU A 959 -14.30 -35.73 -30.76
N ILE A 960 -13.38 -34.94 -31.35
CA ILE A 960 -13.77 -33.88 -32.30
C ILE A 960 -14.57 -34.45 -33.47
N ALA A 961 -14.18 -35.61 -33.98
CA ALA A 961 -14.91 -36.21 -35.10
C ALA A 961 -16.25 -36.83 -34.69
N ARG A 962 -16.33 -37.42 -33.49
CA ARG A 962 -17.59 -37.87 -32.91
C ARG A 962 -18.53 -36.68 -32.65
N SER A 963 -17.96 -35.52 -32.31
CA SER A 963 -18.69 -34.32 -31.92
C SER A 963 -19.35 -33.59 -33.08
N SER A 964 -18.71 -33.61 -34.26
CA SER A 964 -19.17 -32.93 -35.46
C SER A 964 -20.21 -33.80 -36.16
N SER A 965 -21.42 -33.28 -36.33
CA SER A 965 -22.49 -33.87 -37.15
C SER A 965 -22.18 -33.84 -38.66
N MET A 966 -20.90 -33.71 -39.03
CA MET A 966 -20.46 -33.74 -40.42
C MET A 966 -20.68 -35.15 -40.99
N ALA A 967 -21.57 -35.22 -41.99
CA ALA A 967 -21.63 -36.29 -42.96
C ALA A 967 -20.40 -36.17 -43.89
N VAL A 968 -19.31 -36.84 -43.51
CA VAL A 968 -18.16 -37.03 -44.39
C VAL A 968 -18.25 -38.46 -44.90
N ASP A 969 -18.46 -38.63 -46.21
CA ASP A 969 -18.44 -39.96 -46.83
C ASP A 969 -17.09 -40.64 -46.56
N GLY A 970 -17.11 -41.83 -45.93
CA GLY A 970 -15.92 -42.59 -45.50
C GLY A 970 -15.46 -42.38 -44.04
N LYS A 971 -16.16 -41.53 -43.27
CA LYS A 971 -15.86 -41.25 -41.85
C LYS A 971 -15.83 -42.52 -40.99
N ASP A 972 -16.80 -43.41 -41.18
CA ASP A 972 -16.97 -44.58 -40.31
C ASP A 972 -15.81 -45.58 -40.43
N GLU A 973 -15.19 -45.74 -41.61
CA GLU A 973 -14.12 -46.73 -41.80
C GLU A 973 -12.76 -46.24 -41.24
N GLN A 974 -12.43 -44.97 -41.46
CA GLN A 974 -11.18 -44.40 -40.95
C GLN A 974 -11.25 -44.14 -39.44
N PHE A 975 -12.41 -43.70 -38.93
CA PHE A 975 -12.61 -43.60 -37.49
C PHE A 975 -12.74 -44.97 -36.83
N ALA A 976 -13.34 -45.98 -37.47
CA ALA A 976 -13.29 -47.35 -36.96
C ALA A 976 -11.85 -47.85 -36.83
N LYS A 977 -10.97 -47.60 -37.82
CA LYS A 977 -9.54 -47.96 -37.74
C LYS A 977 -8.78 -47.17 -36.69
N LEU A 978 -9.03 -45.86 -36.56
CA LEU A 978 -8.41 -45.04 -35.52
C LEU A 978 -8.86 -45.50 -34.12
N THR A 979 -10.15 -45.84 -34.00
CA THR A 979 -10.78 -46.37 -32.80
C THR A 979 -10.25 -47.75 -32.47
N GLU A 980 -10.07 -48.64 -33.45
CA GLU A 980 -9.43 -49.95 -33.30
C GLU A 980 -7.96 -49.83 -32.85
N ILE A 981 -7.21 -48.84 -33.34
CA ILE A 981 -5.82 -48.58 -32.90
C ILE A 981 -5.81 -48.06 -31.46
N ILE A 982 -6.70 -47.11 -31.13
CA ILE A 982 -6.79 -46.50 -29.80
C ILE A 982 -7.29 -47.52 -28.78
N ASP A 983 -8.37 -48.23 -29.08
CA ASP A 983 -8.95 -49.27 -28.24
C ASP A 983 -7.96 -50.45 -28.13
N GLY A 984 -7.21 -50.80 -29.19
CA GLY A 984 -6.11 -51.76 -29.10
C GLY A 984 -4.92 -51.31 -28.23
N ILE A 985 -4.75 -50.01 -27.99
CA ILE A 985 -3.77 -49.46 -27.04
C ILE A 985 -4.35 -49.41 -25.61
N LEU A 986 -5.67 -49.29 -25.45
CA LEU A 986 -6.34 -48.99 -24.17
C LEU A 986 -7.10 -50.17 -23.52
N ASP A 987 -7.67 -51.11 -24.28
CA ASP A 987 -8.61 -52.14 -23.77
C ASP A 987 -7.94 -53.30 -23.01
N ASP A 988 -6.62 -53.36 -22.93
CA ASP A 988 -5.93 -54.48 -22.29
C ASP A 988 -5.50 -54.11 -20.86
N GLU A 989 -6.48 -54.13 -19.95
CA GLU A 989 -6.42 -53.67 -18.54
C GLU A 989 -5.27 -54.28 -17.70
N GLU A 990 -4.63 -55.37 -18.15
CA GLU A 990 -3.47 -55.95 -17.47
C GLU A 990 -2.19 -56.00 -18.32
N SER A 991 -2.21 -55.66 -19.61
CA SER A 991 -1.05 -55.96 -20.47
C SER A 991 -0.72 -55.01 -21.63
N GLY A 992 -1.53 -54.03 -22.03
CA GLY A 992 -1.31 -53.31 -23.31
C GLY A 992 0.08 -52.69 -23.53
N ILE A 993 0.56 -51.86 -22.61
CA ILE A 993 1.93 -51.29 -22.69
C ILE A 993 2.99 -52.33 -22.31
N GLY A 994 2.67 -53.24 -21.38
CA GLY A 994 3.57 -54.31 -20.91
C GLY A 994 3.89 -55.34 -22.00
N ASN A 995 2.92 -55.72 -22.84
CA ASN A 995 3.09 -56.61 -23.97
C ASN A 995 3.81 -55.93 -25.13
N LEU A 996 3.66 -54.61 -25.33
CA LEU A 996 4.46 -53.85 -26.31
C LEU A 996 5.96 -53.86 -25.94
N VAL A 997 6.27 -53.89 -24.64
CA VAL A 997 7.63 -54.06 -24.10
C VAL A 997 8.10 -55.52 -24.15
N ALA A 998 7.24 -56.47 -23.77
CA ALA A 998 7.60 -57.88 -23.61
C ALA A 998 7.65 -58.68 -24.92
N THR A 999 6.89 -58.30 -25.96
CA THR A 999 6.80 -59.09 -27.22
C THR A 999 7.76 -58.64 -28.32
N GLN A 1000 8.56 -57.58 -28.14
CA GLN A 1000 9.43 -57.00 -29.20
C GLN A 1000 8.72 -56.78 -30.55
N ARG A 1001 7.38 -56.72 -30.59
CA ARG A 1001 6.66 -56.45 -31.82
C ARG A 1001 6.87 -54.98 -32.17
N ALA A 1002 7.48 -54.74 -33.32
CA ALA A 1002 7.44 -53.44 -33.97
C ALA A 1002 5.97 -52.95 -33.99
N LEU A 1003 5.76 -51.66 -33.72
CA LEU A 1003 4.51 -50.99 -34.12
C LEU A 1003 4.17 -51.46 -35.54
N PRO A 1004 2.92 -51.87 -35.82
CA PRO A 1004 2.58 -52.52 -37.08
C PRO A 1004 3.22 -51.76 -38.25
N ASP A 1005 4.02 -52.47 -39.06
CA ASP A 1005 4.90 -51.93 -40.13
C ASP A 1005 4.17 -51.07 -41.19
N ARG A 1006 2.85 -50.94 -41.09
CA ARG A 1006 2.03 -50.01 -41.85
C ARG A 1006 0.87 -49.49 -41.01
N ILE A 1007 1.09 -48.43 -40.24
CA ILE A 1007 0.05 -47.41 -40.13
C ILE A 1007 0.13 -46.60 -41.44
N ASP A 1008 -0.57 -47.08 -42.48
CA ASP A 1008 -0.60 -46.43 -43.80
C ASP A 1008 -1.52 -45.19 -43.78
N ILE A 1009 -1.11 -44.17 -43.02
CA ILE A 1009 -1.80 -42.87 -42.92
C ILE A 1009 -1.81 -42.14 -44.28
N VAL A 1010 -1.06 -42.63 -45.29
CA VAL A 1010 -1.08 -42.09 -46.66
C VAL A 1010 -2.45 -42.28 -47.32
N LYS A 1011 -3.27 -43.23 -46.87
CA LYS A 1011 -4.66 -43.39 -47.34
C LYS A 1011 -5.67 -42.42 -46.72
N MET A 1012 -5.28 -41.66 -45.68
CA MET A 1012 -6.06 -40.50 -45.21
C MET A 1012 -5.77 -39.30 -46.11
N ASN A 1013 -6.21 -39.37 -47.37
CA ASN A 1013 -5.97 -38.30 -48.32
C ASN A 1013 -6.96 -37.15 -48.08
N ALA A 1014 -6.60 -36.21 -47.21
CA ALA A 1014 -7.38 -35.00 -46.93
C ALA A 1014 -7.70 -34.17 -48.18
N ALA A 1015 -6.99 -34.39 -49.31
CA ALA A 1015 -7.25 -33.72 -50.58
C ALA A 1015 -8.61 -34.07 -51.21
N GLN A 1016 -9.26 -35.15 -50.78
CA GLN A 1016 -10.57 -35.57 -51.32
C GLN A 1016 -11.75 -34.74 -50.79
N TYR A 1017 -11.50 -33.86 -49.81
CA TYR A 1017 -12.54 -33.12 -49.08
C TYR A 1017 -12.31 -31.60 -49.11
N ILE A 1018 -11.45 -31.12 -50.01
CA ILE A 1018 -11.17 -29.68 -50.20
C ILE A 1018 -11.92 -29.23 -51.47
N PRO A 1019 -12.72 -28.15 -51.44
CA PRO A 1019 -13.37 -27.60 -52.63
C PRO A 1019 -12.35 -27.38 -53.77
N GLU A 1020 -12.72 -27.74 -55.02
CA GLU A 1020 -11.80 -27.80 -56.19
C GLU A 1020 -10.94 -26.52 -56.36
N GLU A 1021 -11.47 -25.36 -56.00
CA GLU A 1021 -10.78 -24.07 -56.08
C GLU A 1021 -9.56 -23.96 -55.15
N SER A 1022 -9.57 -24.67 -54.02
CA SER A 1022 -8.48 -24.70 -53.03
C SER A 1022 -7.46 -25.83 -53.27
N ALA A 1023 -7.83 -26.85 -54.07
CA ALA A 1023 -6.96 -27.97 -54.40
C ALA A 1023 -5.75 -27.56 -55.28
N MET A 1024 -5.91 -26.55 -56.14
CA MET A 1024 -4.83 -26.04 -56.99
C MET A 1024 -3.76 -25.28 -56.19
N VAL A 1025 -4.17 -24.50 -55.18
CA VAL A 1025 -3.25 -23.80 -54.27
C VAL A 1025 -2.51 -24.82 -53.39
N TYR A 1026 -3.22 -25.87 -52.94
CA TYR A 1026 -2.63 -26.97 -52.17
C TYR A 1026 -1.63 -27.82 -52.97
N ALA A 1027 -1.92 -28.09 -54.25
CA ALA A 1027 -1.00 -28.81 -55.13
C ALA A 1027 0.30 -28.03 -55.36
N LYS A 1028 0.20 -26.71 -55.61
CA LYS A 1028 1.36 -25.83 -55.76
C LYS A 1028 2.14 -25.65 -54.46
N LEU A 1029 1.47 -25.62 -53.32
CA LEU A 1029 2.12 -25.54 -52.00
C LEU A 1029 2.82 -26.85 -51.65
N ASN A 1030 2.22 -28.01 -51.95
CA ASN A 1030 2.87 -29.31 -51.77
C ASN A 1030 4.05 -29.52 -52.73
N GLU A 1031 3.96 -29.01 -53.96
CA GLU A 1031 5.06 -29.03 -54.92
C GLU A 1031 6.21 -28.11 -54.45
N ALA A 1032 5.90 -26.94 -53.89
CA ALA A 1032 6.86 -26.03 -53.28
C ALA A 1032 7.49 -26.62 -51.99
N ILE A 1033 6.70 -27.33 -51.17
CA ILE A 1033 7.20 -28.02 -49.97
C ILE A 1033 8.04 -29.24 -50.34
N GLN A 1034 7.67 -30.02 -51.37
CA GLN A 1034 8.50 -31.13 -51.86
C GLN A 1034 9.79 -30.63 -52.55
N GLN A 1035 9.76 -29.48 -53.23
CA GLN A 1035 10.97 -28.82 -53.71
C GLN A 1035 11.85 -28.30 -52.56
N ALA A 1036 11.26 -27.82 -51.46
CA ALA A 1036 11.98 -27.37 -50.27
C ALA A 1036 12.55 -28.54 -49.43
N ASP A 1037 11.79 -29.64 -49.28
CA ASP A 1037 12.21 -30.83 -48.51
C ASP A 1037 13.27 -31.67 -49.22
N SER A 1038 13.32 -31.65 -50.56
CA SER A 1038 14.28 -32.45 -51.34
C SER A 1038 15.67 -31.82 -51.45
N THR A 1039 15.89 -30.59 -50.97
CA THR A 1039 17.18 -29.90 -51.18
C THR A 1039 17.94 -29.44 -49.93
N GLU A 1040 17.34 -29.17 -48.76
CA GLU A 1040 18.13 -28.51 -47.68
C GLU A 1040 17.83 -28.89 -46.21
N SER A 1041 17.05 -29.93 -45.90
CA SER A 1041 16.65 -30.26 -44.52
C SER A 1041 17.80 -30.45 -43.49
N PRO A 1042 18.89 -31.17 -43.78
CA PRO A 1042 20.02 -31.30 -42.83
C PRO A 1042 20.84 -30.01 -42.68
N LYS A 1043 20.90 -29.18 -43.74
CA LYS A 1043 21.64 -27.90 -43.75
C LYS A 1043 20.87 -26.81 -43.02
N LEU A 1044 19.55 -26.74 -43.20
CA LEU A 1044 18.67 -25.80 -42.47
C LEU A 1044 18.68 -26.08 -40.97
N TRP A 1045 18.76 -27.35 -40.55
CA TRP A 1045 18.89 -27.68 -39.12
C TRP A 1045 20.25 -27.26 -38.53
N GLN A 1046 21.36 -27.47 -39.26
CA GLN A 1046 22.67 -26.95 -38.87
C GLN A 1046 22.73 -25.42 -38.90
N GLN A 1047 22.06 -24.79 -39.86
CA GLN A 1047 22.01 -23.34 -40.01
C GLN A 1047 21.12 -22.69 -38.94
N GLN A 1048 20.04 -23.34 -38.53
CA GLN A 1048 19.20 -22.92 -37.41
C GLN A 1048 19.96 -23.05 -36.08
N MET A 1049 20.67 -24.16 -35.84
CA MET A 1049 21.57 -24.27 -34.69
C MET A 1049 22.65 -23.18 -34.71
N GLN A 1050 23.25 -22.88 -35.87
CA GLN A 1050 24.23 -21.79 -35.99
C GLN A 1050 23.60 -20.41 -35.74
N LEU A 1051 22.36 -20.18 -36.20
CA LEU A 1051 21.62 -18.93 -35.95
C LEU A 1051 21.25 -18.78 -34.47
N ASP A 1052 20.83 -19.86 -33.82
CA ASP A 1052 20.53 -19.85 -32.38
C ASP A 1052 21.81 -19.64 -31.56
N GLN A 1053 22.93 -20.27 -31.97
CA GLN A 1053 24.24 -20.06 -31.34
C GLN A 1053 24.78 -18.64 -31.58
N GLN A 1054 24.56 -18.06 -32.76
CA GLN A 1054 24.88 -16.65 -33.05
C GLN A 1054 23.97 -15.69 -32.28
N ARG A 1055 22.69 -16.01 -32.11
CA ARG A 1055 21.74 -15.22 -31.32
C ARG A 1055 22.14 -15.21 -29.84
N ASP A 1056 22.53 -16.34 -29.29
CA ASP A 1056 23.04 -16.44 -27.92
C ASP A 1056 24.36 -15.67 -27.75
N GLN A 1057 25.28 -15.76 -28.73
CA GLN A 1057 26.50 -14.94 -28.74
C GLN A 1057 26.20 -13.45 -28.85
N MET A 1058 25.18 -13.05 -29.62
CA MET A 1058 24.78 -11.65 -29.78
C MET A 1058 24.12 -11.12 -28.51
N LEU A 1059 23.32 -11.93 -27.80
CA LEU A 1059 22.77 -11.61 -26.49
C LEU A 1059 23.88 -11.48 -25.43
N GLN A 1060 24.86 -12.38 -25.42
CA GLN A 1060 26.05 -12.25 -24.56
C GLN A 1060 26.88 -11.02 -24.90
N PHE A 1061 26.98 -10.65 -26.18
CA PHE A 1061 27.70 -9.45 -26.62
C PHE A 1061 26.96 -8.15 -26.26
N GLU A 1062 25.64 -8.09 -26.40
CA GLU A 1062 24.79 -6.99 -25.91
C GLU A 1062 24.91 -6.84 -24.39
N GLN A 1063 24.91 -7.96 -23.66
CA GLN A 1063 25.09 -7.96 -22.21
C GLN A 1063 26.50 -7.50 -21.80
N LEU A 1064 27.55 -7.94 -22.49
CA LEU A 1064 28.93 -7.44 -22.32
C LEU A 1064 29.05 -5.95 -22.68
N LYS A 1065 28.32 -5.46 -23.68
CA LYS A 1065 28.29 -4.04 -24.06
C LYS A 1065 27.59 -3.19 -22.99
N GLN A 1066 26.50 -3.70 -22.40
CA GLN A 1066 25.83 -3.08 -21.25
C GLN A 1066 26.72 -3.11 -20.00
N ASP A 1067 27.41 -4.20 -19.72
CA ASP A 1067 28.35 -4.30 -18.59
C ASP A 1067 29.56 -3.38 -18.78
N ARG A 1068 30.04 -3.22 -20.02
CA ARG A 1068 31.16 -2.32 -20.34
C ARG A 1068 30.74 -0.85 -20.31
N SER A 1069 29.51 -0.51 -20.71
CA SER A 1069 28.98 0.85 -20.58
C SER A 1069 28.75 1.20 -19.10
N ARG A 1070 28.27 0.24 -18.31
CA ARG A 1070 28.13 0.35 -16.85
C ARG A 1070 29.47 0.53 -16.15
N ALA A 1071 30.46 -0.32 -16.44
CA ALA A 1071 31.81 -0.20 -15.89
C ALA A 1071 32.48 1.13 -16.27
N ARG A 1072 32.24 1.62 -17.50
CA ARG A 1072 32.74 2.93 -17.95
C ARG A 1072 32.05 4.09 -17.22
N ALA A 1073 30.75 4.01 -16.98
CA ALA A 1073 30.02 4.98 -16.18
C ALA A 1073 30.47 4.98 -14.71
N GLU A 1074 30.68 3.80 -14.13
CA GLU A 1074 31.23 3.65 -12.76
C GLU A 1074 32.66 4.19 -12.67
N PHE A 1075 33.52 3.94 -13.66
CA PHE A 1075 34.88 4.47 -13.74
C PHE A 1075 34.90 6.01 -13.86
N PHE A 1076 34.07 6.61 -14.72
CA PHE A 1076 33.99 8.06 -14.84
C PHE A 1076 33.39 8.72 -13.59
N ASN A 1077 32.44 8.06 -12.92
CA ASN A 1077 31.93 8.53 -11.64
C ASN A 1077 32.99 8.42 -10.52
N ALA A 1078 33.86 7.40 -10.56
CA ALA A 1078 34.98 7.25 -9.63
C ALA A 1078 36.11 8.26 -9.87
N ILE A 1079 36.31 8.73 -11.11
CA ILE A 1079 37.27 9.82 -11.43
C ILE A 1079 36.71 11.21 -11.08
N LYS A 1080 35.39 11.36 -11.17
CA LYS A 1080 34.69 12.63 -10.90
C LYS A 1080 34.48 12.89 -9.40
N ASN A 1081 34.47 11.82 -8.60
CA ASN A 1081 34.55 11.87 -7.14
C ASN A 1081 36.00 11.95 -6.68
#